data_AF-A0A8H4VNC9-F1
#
_entry.id   AF-A0A8H4VNC9-F1
#
_cell.length_a   1.000
_cell.length_b   1.000
_cell.length_c   1.000
_cell.angle_alpha   90.00
_cell.angle_beta   90.00
_cell.angle_gamma   90.00
#
_symmetry.space_group_name_H-M   'P 1'
#
loop_
_entity.id
_entity.type
_entity.pdbx_description
1 polymer ?
#
loop_
_entity_poly.entity_id
_entity_poly.type
_entity_poly.pdbx_seq_one_letter_code
_entity_poly.pdbx_strand_id
1 'polypeptide(L)'
;MESVGPLLESWDTLNVYCEVFKLDSFTFDDFYEAMQFTSEDVECELFVEVHCAALKLLVNSEADGGKINVQLPEMEHDSDEESDEEESVAASPTPEPEPQPKGRATRSSLAKAEAEAARQAELEAENAEPEESAEGIISNRAAEMQIEIGWIDRLRKRDFKNGGWQIIIVGLLHQLSKGNRAMGKYDHLLDHLAPLTMDPTPETARLQYVKLDVNLRIAILQQICVLTAETKAVRAYMEECSEQMTGFRKEKIVHQRERKQHLEDLRLLNEERKIQLPANLPPSPVPENKTLNGDIRMADAEEEVHDSIDEDLNVDTDEDPHQGRSLRRGLDRAVERKRKREAEQEKKEQAEAEAKTHPKQSKQFTKLMKDIEKKQRLVKAAEDEIAILDNDLREADCPRTRVLGKDRFWNRYYWFERNGMPYGGLPNSSTAEAGYANGRIWVQGPDELERVGYIDMKPEWQNEYVNKFGITVPDRKKMEEGPTNVFSAHQWGYYDEPESLDRLIAWLDTRGINEVKLHKELKLYRDRIAKNMEKRKEYLNPTEEKSVDSGTNKRMSTRKKEQHNDHAAHHCLSWHNTMALEELGHLHSEQPRARKPAKKAAPPPPVIEEERQTRSEGKTKKEKGTGRQGSRYNF
;
A
#
# COMPACT_ATOMS: atom_id res chain seq x y z
N MET A 1 5.81 13.52 -18.68
CA MET A 1 4.87 12.38 -18.65
C MET A 1 3.62 12.88 -17.96
N GLU A 2 2.46 12.67 -18.56
CA GLU A 2 1.17 13.16 -18.08
C GLU A 2 0.48 12.08 -17.24
N SER A 3 0.62 10.81 -17.63
CA SER A 3 0.03 9.64 -16.92
C SER A 3 0.75 9.24 -15.62
N VAL A 4 1.40 10.16 -14.88
CA VAL A 4 2.14 9.81 -13.65
C VAL A 4 1.20 9.32 -12.53
N GLY A 5 0.06 9.97 -12.33
CA GLY A 5 -0.97 9.50 -11.40
C GLY A 5 -1.50 8.11 -11.80
N PRO A 6 -2.02 7.94 -13.03
CA PRO A 6 -2.43 6.63 -13.55
C PRO A 6 -1.40 5.50 -13.47
N LEU A 7 -0.11 5.82 -13.65
CA LEU A 7 1.00 4.87 -13.48
C LEU A 7 1.12 4.41 -12.02
N LEU A 8 1.10 5.36 -11.07
CA LEU A 8 1.17 5.06 -9.64
C LEU A 8 -0.05 4.27 -9.16
N GLU A 9 -1.25 4.64 -9.60
CA GLU A 9 -2.50 3.91 -9.32
C GLU A 9 -2.45 2.46 -9.84
N SER A 10 -1.94 2.26 -11.06
CA SER A 10 -1.78 0.92 -11.65
C SER A 10 -0.75 0.09 -10.87
N TRP A 11 0.42 0.67 -10.57
CA TRP A 11 1.48 -0.01 -9.83
C TRP A 11 1.03 -0.40 -8.40
N ASP A 12 0.35 0.50 -7.69
CA ASP A 12 -0.19 0.28 -6.35
C ASP A 12 -1.26 -0.82 -6.37
N THR A 13 -2.22 -0.74 -7.31
CA THR A 13 -3.28 -1.74 -7.48
C THR A 13 -2.70 -3.14 -7.71
N LEU A 14 -1.72 -3.27 -8.61
CA LEU A 14 -1.12 -4.57 -8.97
C LEU A 14 -0.28 -5.16 -7.83
N ASN A 15 0.43 -4.33 -7.04
CA ASN A 15 1.25 -4.81 -5.91
C ASN A 15 0.46 -5.02 -4.61
N VAL A 16 -0.60 -4.25 -4.34
CA VAL A 16 -1.47 -4.45 -3.18
C VAL A 16 -2.35 -5.71 -3.36
N TYR A 17 -2.88 -5.92 -4.57
CA TYR A 17 -3.72 -7.07 -4.89
C TYR A 17 -2.97 -8.19 -5.64
N CYS A 18 -1.65 -8.29 -5.46
CA CYS A 18 -0.79 -9.26 -6.14
C CYS A 18 -1.29 -10.72 -6.01
N GLU A 19 -1.80 -11.10 -4.83
CA GLU A 19 -2.39 -12.41 -4.55
C GLU A 19 -3.71 -12.68 -5.31
N VAL A 20 -4.41 -11.64 -5.76
CA VAL A 20 -5.63 -11.73 -6.58
C VAL A 20 -5.29 -11.84 -8.07
N PHE A 21 -4.29 -11.08 -8.52
CA PHE A 21 -3.80 -11.14 -9.90
C PHE A 21 -2.91 -12.37 -10.19
N LYS A 22 -2.33 -12.99 -9.16
CA LYS A 22 -1.26 -14.00 -9.28
C LYS A 22 -0.04 -13.44 -10.00
N LEU A 23 0.48 -12.34 -9.45
CA LEU A 23 1.69 -11.66 -9.90
C LEU A 23 2.71 -11.64 -8.75
N ASP A 24 3.97 -11.91 -9.04
CA ASP A 24 5.08 -11.43 -8.20
C ASP A 24 5.00 -9.91 -8.04
N SER A 25 5.47 -9.39 -6.90
CA SER A 25 5.70 -7.95 -6.76
C SER A 25 6.88 -7.49 -7.62
N PHE A 26 6.89 -6.19 -7.94
CA PHE A 26 7.90 -5.54 -8.78
C PHE A 26 8.15 -4.11 -8.32
N THR A 27 9.37 -3.59 -8.48
CA THR A 27 9.63 -2.20 -8.09
C THR A 27 8.90 -1.25 -9.04
N PHE A 28 8.70 -0.01 -8.59
CA PHE A 28 8.13 1.04 -9.44
C PHE A 28 9.05 1.37 -10.64
N ASP A 29 10.37 1.26 -10.48
CA ASP A 29 11.32 1.55 -11.55
C ASP A 29 11.33 0.43 -12.61
N ASP A 30 11.25 -0.86 -12.22
CA ASP A 30 11.11 -1.97 -13.19
C ASP A 30 9.81 -1.86 -13.99
N PHE A 31 8.71 -1.46 -13.35
CA PHE A 31 7.40 -1.26 -14.00
C PHE A 31 7.39 -0.04 -14.92
N TYR A 32 8.05 1.06 -14.52
CA TYR A 32 8.26 2.22 -15.38
C TYR A 32 9.09 1.87 -16.63
N GLU A 33 10.17 1.11 -16.44
CA GLU A 33 11.00 0.64 -17.55
C GLU A 33 10.23 -0.34 -18.45
N ALA A 34 9.46 -1.28 -17.89
CA ALA A 34 8.57 -2.16 -18.65
C ALA A 34 7.56 -1.39 -19.53
N MET A 35 7.02 -0.28 -19.01
CA MET A 35 6.11 0.60 -19.76
C MET A 35 6.81 1.33 -20.92
N GLN A 36 8.09 1.65 -20.78
CA GLN A 36 8.91 2.26 -21.85
C GLN A 36 9.48 1.23 -22.84
N PHE A 37 9.70 -0.01 -22.38
CA PHE A 37 10.38 -1.05 -23.14
C PHE A 37 9.68 -1.32 -24.47
N THR A 38 10.45 -1.38 -25.55
CA THR A 38 9.96 -1.42 -26.92
C THR A 38 10.92 -2.24 -27.77
N SER A 39 10.51 -3.45 -28.14
CA SER A 39 11.26 -4.38 -29.00
C SER A 39 10.28 -5.23 -29.81
N GLU A 40 10.66 -5.59 -31.04
CA GLU A 40 9.89 -6.55 -31.86
C GLU A 40 10.38 -8.00 -31.67
N ASP A 41 11.62 -8.19 -31.20
CA ASP A 41 12.31 -9.48 -31.02
C ASP A 41 12.27 -10.05 -29.59
N VAL A 42 12.01 -9.20 -28.59
CA VAL A 42 12.07 -9.54 -27.16
C VAL A 42 10.78 -9.10 -26.47
N GLU A 43 10.11 -10.03 -25.79
CA GLU A 43 8.96 -9.72 -24.93
C GLU A 43 9.43 -9.47 -23.50
N CYS A 44 8.96 -8.39 -22.86
CA CYS A 44 9.16 -8.16 -21.43
C CYS A 44 8.09 -8.94 -20.64
N GLU A 45 8.50 -9.93 -19.85
CA GLU A 45 7.57 -10.79 -19.11
C GLU A 45 6.70 -9.96 -18.15
N LEU A 46 7.29 -9.01 -17.41
CA LEU A 46 6.55 -8.08 -16.55
C LEU A 46 5.46 -7.32 -17.31
N PHE A 47 5.79 -6.77 -18.49
CA PHE A 47 4.83 -6.01 -19.31
C PHE A 47 3.68 -6.88 -19.83
N VAL A 48 3.96 -8.09 -20.29
CA VAL A 48 2.93 -9.00 -20.83
C VAL A 48 2.06 -9.57 -19.70
N GLU A 49 2.66 -9.97 -18.58
CA GLU A 49 1.97 -10.62 -17.47
C GLU A 49 1.02 -9.67 -16.72
N VAL A 50 1.37 -8.41 -16.49
CA VAL A 50 0.44 -7.45 -15.83
C VAL A 50 -0.83 -7.22 -16.66
N HIS A 51 -0.71 -7.13 -18.00
CA HIS A 51 -1.86 -6.99 -18.89
C HIS A 51 -2.69 -8.29 -18.90
N CYS A 52 -2.06 -9.46 -19.08
CA CYS A 52 -2.77 -10.73 -19.14
C CYS A 52 -3.46 -11.08 -17.81
N ALA A 53 -2.81 -10.85 -16.67
CA ALA A 53 -3.37 -11.08 -15.34
C ALA A 53 -4.58 -10.16 -15.07
N ALA A 54 -4.46 -8.86 -15.40
CA ALA A 54 -5.56 -7.92 -15.21
C ALA A 54 -6.76 -8.23 -16.12
N LEU A 55 -6.52 -8.57 -17.39
CA LEU A 55 -7.58 -9.01 -18.32
C LEU A 55 -8.32 -10.27 -17.82
N LYS A 56 -7.60 -11.26 -17.24
CA LYS A 56 -8.23 -12.50 -16.73
C LYS A 56 -9.28 -12.28 -15.65
N LEU A 57 -9.19 -11.20 -14.85
CA LEU A 57 -10.19 -10.90 -13.82
C LEU A 57 -11.50 -10.36 -14.41
N LEU A 58 -11.46 -9.73 -15.60
CA LEU A 58 -12.64 -9.16 -16.26
C LEU A 58 -13.66 -10.23 -16.67
N VAL A 59 -13.18 -11.38 -17.15
CA VAL A 59 -14.02 -12.50 -17.63
C VAL A 59 -13.39 -13.83 -17.23
N ASN A 60 -14.18 -14.70 -16.59
CA ASN A 60 -13.81 -16.07 -16.23
C ASN A 60 -13.40 -16.90 -17.44
N SER A 61 -12.60 -17.94 -17.21
CA SER A 61 -12.22 -18.89 -18.26
C SER A 61 -13.44 -19.69 -18.70
N GLU A 62 -13.41 -20.28 -19.89
CA GLU A 62 -14.46 -21.21 -20.35
C GLU A 62 -14.70 -22.36 -19.34
N ALA A 63 -13.61 -22.91 -18.78
CA ALA A 63 -13.65 -23.91 -17.71
C ALA A 63 -14.28 -23.41 -16.39
N ASP A 64 -14.26 -22.09 -16.14
CA ASP A 64 -14.80 -21.42 -14.94
C ASP A 64 -16.17 -20.78 -15.22
N GLY A 65 -16.87 -21.28 -16.25
CA GLY A 65 -18.23 -20.86 -16.63
C GLY A 65 -18.31 -19.58 -17.46
N GLY A 66 -17.19 -19.04 -17.98
CA GLY A 66 -17.17 -17.97 -18.98
C GLY A 66 -17.83 -16.64 -18.61
N LYS A 67 -18.13 -16.43 -17.31
CA LYS A 67 -18.87 -15.27 -16.80
C LYS A 67 -18.07 -13.98 -16.85
N ILE A 68 -18.73 -12.90 -17.29
CA ILE A 68 -18.23 -11.51 -17.19
C ILE A 68 -18.38 -11.03 -15.73
N ASN A 69 -17.31 -10.45 -15.17
CA ASN A 69 -17.20 -10.06 -13.76
C ASN A 69 -17.31 -8.55 -13.51
N VAL A 70 -17.35 -7.76 -14.58
CA VAL A 70 -17.34 -6.29 -14.58
C VAL A 70 -18.58 -5.74 -15.29
N GLN A 71 -18.92 -4.48 -15.03
CA GLN A 71 -19.96 -3.76 -15.77
C GLN A 71 -19.35 -3.22 -17.08
N LEU A 72 -20.04 -3.46 -18.19
CA LEU A 72 -19.67 -3.00 -19.53
C LEU A 72 -20.87 -2.28 -20.14
N PRO A 73 -20.67 -1.31 -21.06
CA PRO A 73 -21.74 -0.83 -21.90
C PRO A 73 -22.38 -1.98 -22.68
N GLU A 74 -23.71 -1.95 -22.78
CA GLU A 74 -24.43 -2.75 -23.75
C GLU A 74 -24.00 -2.30 -25.15
N MET A 75 -23.87 -3.26 -26.08
CA MET A 75 -23.62 -2.96 -27.48
C MET A 75 -24.88 -3.34 -28.25
N GLU A 76 -25.30 -2.45 -29.15
CA GLU A 76 -26.28 -2.75 -30.18
C GLU A 76 -25.76 -3.95 -30.99
N HIS A 77 -26.46 -5.07 -30.93
CA HIS A 77 -26.17 -6.24 -31.72
C HIS A 77 -26.96 -6.16 -33.02
N ASP A 78 -26.28 -5.81 -34.12
CA ASP A 78 -26.77 -6.00 -35.50
C ASP A 78 -26.84 -7.51 -35.81
N SER A 79 -27.78 -8.21 -35.17
CA SER A 79 -28.09 -9.61 -35.40
C SER A 79 -29.59 -9.76 -35.64
N ASP A 80 -29.98 -9.69 -36.92
CA ASP A 80 -31.30 -10.08 -37.42
C ASP A 80 -31.53 -11.59 -37.24
N GLU A 81 -31.79 -12.04 -36.02
CA GLU A 81 -32.40 -13.34 -35.74
C GLU A 81 -33.73 -13.13 -35.00
N GLU A 82 -34.83 -13.19 -35.75
CA GLU A 82 -36.19 -13.13 -35.21
C GLU A 82 -36.41 -14.26 -34.17
N SER A 83 -36.72 -13.89 -32.93
CA SER A 83 -37.38 -14.76 -31.96
C SER A 83 -38.51 -13.98 -31.30
N ASP A 84 -39.68 -14.06 -31.92
CA ASP A 84 -40.94 -13.52 -31.41
C ASP A 84 -41.41 -14.27 -30.14
N GLU A 85 -42.51 -13.81 -29.54
CA GLU A 85 -43.20 -14.33 -28.35
C GLU A 85 -42.57 -14.06 -26.96
N GLU A 86 -43.13 -13.08 -26.22
CA GLU A 86 -43.90 -13.43 -25.00
C GLU A 86 -45.01 -12.40 -24.66
N GLU A 87 -46.06 -12.91 -24.02
CA GLU A 87 -47.45 -12.46 -24.04
C GLU A 87 -47.80 -11.03 -23.56
N SER A 88 -48.63 -10.32 -24.35
CA SER A 88 -49.32 -9.10 -23.92
C SER A 88 -50.52 -9.41 -23.00
N VAL A 89 -50.43 -9.09 -21.70
CA VAL A 89 -51.56 -9.24 -20.75
C VAL A 89 -52.39 -7.95 -20.69
N ALA A 90 -53.59 -7.98 -21.28
CA ALA A 90 -54.49 -6.82 -21.34
C ALA A 90 -55.18 -6.50 -20.00
N ALA A 91 -55.20 -5.22 -19.62
CA ALA A 91 -56.00 -4.70 -18.51
C ALA A 91 -57.31 -4.05 -19.01
N SER A 92 -58.42 -4.28 -18.30
CA SER A 92 -59.76 -3.84 -18.68
C SER A 92 -60.07 -2.38 -18.28
N PRO A 93 -60.98 -1.68 -19.00
CA PRO A 93 -61.28 -0.26 -18.79
C PRO A 93 -62.38 0.01 -17.73
N THR A 94 -62.64 1.30 -17.49
CA THR A 94 -63.72 1.93 -16.68
C THR A 94 -63.59 1.87 -15.14
N PRO A 95 -64.14 2.85 -14.38
CA PRO A 95 -65.01 3.97 -14.81
C PRO A 95 -64.45 5.40 -14.56
N GLU A 96 -65.10 6.39 -15.18
CA GLU A 96 -64.93 7.82 -14.87
C GLU A 96 -65.44 8.18 -13.45
N PRO A 97 -64.70 9.02 -12.70
CA PRO A 97 -65.22 9.71 -11.52
C PRO A 97 -65.63 11.16 -11.81
N GLU A 98 -66.81 11.58 -11.35
CA GLU A 98 -67.39 12.91 -11.58
C GLU A 98 -66.59 14.09 -10.97
N PRO A 99 -66.67 15.30 -11.55
CA PRO A 99 -65.85 16.45 -11.12
C PRO A 99 -66.30 17.06 -9.78
N GLN A 100 -65.35 17.22 -8.87
CA GLN A 100 -65.53 17.96 -7.60
C GLN A 100 -64.98 19.41 -7.64
N PRO A 101 -65.47 20.31 -6.77
CA PRO A 101 -65.55 21.74 -7.10
C PRO A 101 -64.25 22.54 -6.91
N LYS A 102 -64.22 23.71 -7.55
CA LYS A 102 -63.07 24.65 -7.61
C LYS A 102 -62.66 25.19 -6.23
N GLY A 103 -61.74 24.49 -5.57
CA GLY A 103 -61.06 24.94 -4.35
C GLY A 103 -59.85 25.82 -4.65
N ARG A 104 -59.68 26.89 -3.86
CA ARG A 104 -58.58 27.88 -3.91
C ARG A 104 -57.19 27.23 -4.04
N ALA A 105 -56.43 27.62 -5.07
CA ALA A 105 -55.09 27.07 -5.32
C ALA A 105 -54.14 27.23 -4.12
N THR A 106 -53.44 26.14 -3.79
CA THR A 106 -52.37 26.07 -2.79
C THR A 106 -51.10 25.49 -3.40
N ARG A 107 -49.95 25.64 -2.73
CA ARG A 107 -48.61 25.36 -3.29
C ARG A 107 -48.39 23.92 -3.81
N SER A 108 -49.21 22.95 -3.40
CA SER A 108 -49.20 21.59 -3.95
C SER A 108 -49.63 21.50 -5.41
N SER A 109 -50.47 22.43 -5.88
CA SER A 109 -50.90 22.46 -7.30
C SER A 109 -49.76 22.81 -8.25
N LEU A 110 -48.87 23.73 -7.87
CA LEU A 110 -47.66 24.05 -8.62
C LEU A 110 -46.68 22.89 -8.60
N ALA A 111 -46.39 22.32 -7.42
CA ALA A 111 -45.48 21.17 -7.32
C ALA A 111 -45.99 19.92 -8.09
N LYS A 112 -47.31 19.73 -8.21
CA LYS A 112 -47.86 18.67 -9.06
C LYS A 112 -47.70 18.99 -10.54
N ALA A 113 -48.03 20.22 -10.97
CA ALA A 113 -47.85 20.65 -12.35
C ALA A 113 -46.37 20.62 -12.78
N GLU A 114 -45.44 20.93 -11.87
CA GLU A 114 -43.99 20.85 -12.09
C GLU A 114 -43.51 19.40 -12.21
N ALA A 115 -44.02 18.47 -11.40
CA ALA A 115 -43.75 17.02 -11.50
C ALA A 115 -44.52 16.28 -12.61
N GLU A 116 -45.46 16.97 -13.27
CA GLU A 116 -46.23 16.51 -14.44
C GLU A 116 -45.58 17.06 -15.72
N ALA A 117 -45.15 18.33 -15.72
CA ALA A 117 -44.30 18.92 -16.76
C ALA A 117 -42.90 18.29 -16.81
N ALA A 118 -42.30 17.91 -15.67
CA ALA A 118 -41.03 17.17 -15.67
C ALA A 118 -41.17 15.79 -16.34
N ARG A 119 -42.29 15.08 -16.11
CA ARG A 119 -42.57 13.81 -16.78
C ARG A 119 -42.96 13.97 -18.24
N GLN A 120 -43.61 15.07 -18.62
CA GLN A 120 -43.77 15.40 -20.03
C GLN A 120 -42.42 15.72 -20.68
N ALA A 121 -41.49 16.41 -20.01
CA ALA A 121 -40.15 16.66 -20.53
C ALA A 121 -39.29 15.38 -20.61
N GLU A 122 -39.45 14.42 -19.68
CA GLU A 122 -38.85 13.09 -19.79
C GLU A 122 -39.45 12.32 -20.97
N LEU A 123 -40.78 12.28 -21.12
CA LEU A 123 -41.45 11.62 -22.26
C LEU A 123 -41.18 12.32 -23.61
N GLU A 124 -41.02 13.64 -23.64
CA GLU A 124 -40.65 14.42 -24.83
C GLU A 124 -39.15 14.28 -25.16
N ALA A 125 -38.30 13.92 -24.19
CA ALA A 125 -36.91 13.51 -24.44
C ALA A 125 -36.79 12.03 -24.85
N GLU A 126 -37.74 11.18 -24.43
CA GLU A 126 -37.82 9.75 -24.81
C GLU A 126 -38.52 9.54 -26.17
N ASN A 127 -39.45 10.43 -26.54
CA ASN A 127 -40.11 10.47 -27.86
C ASN A 127 -39.52 11.56 -28.79
N ALA A 128 -38.43 12.21 -28.40
CA ALA A 128 -37.58 12.90 -29.36
C ALA A 128 -36.86 11.83 -30.18
N GLU A 129 -37.32 11.60 -31.41
CA GLU A 129 -36.55 10.80 -32.38
C GLU A 129 -35.11 11.35 -32.43
N PRO A 130 -34.08 10.51 -32.34
CA PRO A 130 -32.70 10.98 -32.43
C PRO A 130 -32.50 11.59 -33.82
N GLU A 131 -32.25 12.91 -33.88
CA GLU A 131 -31.84 13.56 -35.13
C GLU A 131 -30.66 12.76 -35.71
N GLU A 132 -30.80 12.28 -36.95
CA GLU A 132 -29.88 11.30 -37.58
C GLU A 132 -28.42 11.75 -37.45
N SER A 133 -27.72 11.17 -36.47
CA SER A 133 -26.47 11.73 -35.95
C SER A 133 -25.25 11.34 -36.81
N ALA A 134 -25.28 11.81 -38.07
CA ALA A 134 -24.23 11.74 -39.07
C ALA A 134 -23.66 10.32 -39.28
N GLU A 135 -24.22 9.58 -40.25
CA GLU A 135 -23.69 8.29 -40.71
C GLU A 135 -22.16 8.29 -40.77
N GLY A 136 -21.55 7.37 -40.01
CA GLY A 136 -20.24 7.61 -39.45
C GLY A 136 -19.11 7.71 -40.47
N ILE A 137 -18.26 8.74 -40.30
CA ILE A 137 -16.86 8.64 -40.75
C ILE A 137 -16.22 7.55 -39.89
N ILE A 138 -16.06 6.34 -40.46
CA ILE A 138 -15.38 5.22 -39.81
C ILE A 138 -13.91 5.63 -39.56
N SER A 139 -13.61 6.04 -38.32
CA SER A 139 -12.27 6.53 -37.95
C SER A 139 -11.25 5.39 -37.82
N ASN A 140 -11.72 4.20 -37.40
CA ASN A 140 -10.90 3.03 -37.13
C ASN A 140 -11.62 1.71 -37.42
N ARG A 141 -10.82 0.64 -37.57
CA ARG A 141 -11.24 -0.74 -37.83
C ARG A 141 -11.47 -1.57 -36.56
N ALA A 142 -11.68 -0.93 -35.42
CA ALA A 142 -11.75 -1.64 -34.13
C ALA A 142 -12.92 -2.63 -34.07
N ALA A 143 -14.05 -2.32 -34.72
CA ALA A 143 -15.17 -3.23 -34.89
C ALA A 143 -14.83 -4.42 -35.82
N GLU A 144 -14.19 -4.16 -36.97
CA GLU A 144 -13.78 -5.20 -37.94
C GLU A 144 -12.93 -6.30 -37.29
N MET A 145 -12.01 -5.91 -36.38
CA MET A 145 -11.17 -6.83 -35.61
C MET A 145 -11.93 -7.83 -34.71
N GLN A 146 -13.20 -7.56 -34.40
CA GLN A 146 -14.03 -8.37 -33.49
C GLN A 146 -15.03 -9.28 -34.21
N ILE A 147 -15.23 -9.13 -35.53
CA ILE A 147 -16.28 -9.83 -36.29
C ILE A 147 -16.10 -11.35 -36.26
N GLU A 148 -14.89 -11.87 -36.51
CA GLU A 148 -14.65 -13.33 -36.54
C GLU A 148 -14.75 -13.99 -35.15
N ILE A 149 -14.18 -13.34 -34.14
CA ILE A 149 -14.20 -13.77 -32.73
C ILE A 149 -14.08 -12.51 -31.85
N GLY A 150 -15.14 -12.20 -31.11
CA GLY A 150 -15.16 -11.07 -30.19
C GLY A 150 -14.21 -11.25 -29.00
N TRP A 151 -13.70 -10.14 -28.46
CA TRP A 151 -12.71 -10.12 -27.40
C TRP A 151 -13.10 -10.94 -26.15
N ILE A 152 -14.39 -10.97 -25.81
CA ILE A 152 -14.92 -11.74 -24.66
C ILE A 152 -14.64 -13.24 -24.86
N ASP A 153 -14.82 -13.78 -26.07
CA ASP A 153 -14.60 -15.19 -26.35
C ASP A 153 -13.12 -15.54 -26.54
N ARG A 154 -12.31 -14.64 -27.10
CA ARG A 154 -10.85 -14.75 -27.07
C ARG A 154 -10.34 -14.82 -25.62
N LEU A 155 -10.88 -13.96 -24.75
CA LEU A 155 -10.53 -13.88 -23.34
C LEU A 155 -11.03 -15.10 -22.54
N ARG A 156 -12.25 -15.62 -22.78
CA ARG A 156 -12.76 -16.89 -22.20
C ARG A 156 -11.85 -18.07 -22.54
N LYS A 157 -11.40 -18.14 -23.79
CA LYS A 157 -10.48 -19.17 -24.32
C LYS A 157 -9.03 -18.96 -23.91
N ARG A 158 -8.69 -17.84 -23.24
CA ARG A 158 -7.33 -17.44 -22.84
C ARG A 158 -6.38 -17.39 -24.05
N ASP A 159 -6.85 -16.83 -25.16
CA ASP A 159 -6.11 -16.63 -26.41
C ASP A 159 -5.27 -15.34 -26.33
N PHE A 160 -4.11 -15.43 -25.66
CA PHE A 160 -3.25 -14.26 -25.40
C PHE A 160 -2.02 -14.16 -26.30
N LYS A 161 -1.57 -15.27 -26.92
CA LYS A 161 -0.32 -15.30 -27.69
C LYS A 161 -0.46 -14.63 -29.06
N ASN A 162 0.67 -14.28 -29.68
CA ASN A 162 0.74 -13.81 -31.07
C ASN A 162 -0.21 -12.63 -31.40
N GLY A 163 -0.29 -11.63 -30.53
CA GLY A 163 -1.21 -10.49 -30.68
C GLY A 163 -2.57 -10.66 -29.97
N GLY A 164 -2.85 -11.83 -29.40
CA GLY A 164 -4.13 -12.18 -28.77
C GLY A 164 -4.55 -11.23 -27.63
N TRP A 165 -3.63 -10.89 -26.72
CA TRP A 165 -3.96 -9.96 -25.63
C TRP A 165 -4.14 -8.51 -26.12
N GLN A 166 -3.44 -8.10 -27.17
CA GLN A 166 -3.58 -6.78 -27.79
C GLN A 166 -4.92 -6.62 -28.52
N ILE A 167 -5.37 -7.61 -29.30
CA ILE A 167 -6.68 -7.56 -29.98
C ILE A 167 -7.86 -7.67 -28.99
N ILE A 168 -7.65 -8.34 -27.84
CA ILE A 168 -8.58 -8.31 -26.71
C ILE A 168 -8.72 -6.89 -26.14
N ILE A 169 -7.60 -6.16 -25.97
CA ILE A 169 -7.63 -4.76 -25.52
C ILE A 169 -8.35 -3.85 -26.53
N VAL A 170 -8.13 -4.03 -27.84
CA VAL A 170 -8.85 -3.24 -28.87
C VAL A 170 -10.36 -3.42 -28.75
N GLY A 171 -10.84 -4.67 -28.58
CA GLY A 171 -12.27 -4.95 -28.41
C GLY A 171 -12.84 -4.39 -27.11
N LEU A 172 -12.09 -4.47 -26.00
CA LEU A 172 -12.47 -3.86 -24.72
C LEU A 172 -12.58 -2.34 -24.85
N LEU A 173 -11.58 -1.66 -25.43
CA LEU A 173 -11.61 -0.20 -25.64
C LEU A 173 -12.75 0.24 -26.56
N HIS A 174 -13.06 -0.56 -27.59
CA HIS A 174 -14.20 -0.30 -28.48
C HIS A 174 -15.55 -0.42 -27.74
N GLN A 175 -15.75 -1.49 -26.96
CA GLN A 175 -16.97 -1.62 -26.14
C GLN A 175 -17.08 -0.51 -25.08
N LEU A 176 -15.95 -0.04 -24.53
CA LEU A 176 -15.95 1.07 -23.58
C LEU A 176 -16.22 2.43 -24.23
N SER A 177 -15.87 2.67 -25.51
CA SER A 177 -16.14 3.96 -26.18
C SER A 177 -17.61 4.14 -26.56
N LYS A 178 -18.35 3.04 -26.74
CA LYS A 178 -19.81 3.02 -26.89
C LYS A 178 -20.58 3.48 -25.64
N GLY A 179 -19.95 3.52 -24.46
CA GLY A 179 -20.61 3.94 -23.23
C GLY A 179 -20.67 5.47 -23.07
N ASN A 180 -21.87 6.01 -22.79
CA ASN A 180 -22.15 7.46 -22.63
C ASN A 180 -21.21 8.23 -21.67
N ARG A 181 -20.49 7.54 -20.78
CA ARG A 181 -19.50 8.13 -19.84
C ARG A 181 -18.08 8.27 -20.40
N ALA A 182 -17.80 7.70 -21.58
CA ALA A 182 -16.46 7.64 -22.17
C ALA A 182 -16.43 7.85 -23.70
N MET A 183 -17.53 8.32 -24.29
CA MET A 183 -17.61 8.79 -25.67
C MET A 183 -16.46 9.77 -25.98
N GLY A 184 -15.73 9.56 -27.09
CA GLY A 184 -14.56 10.37 -27.46
C GLY A 184 -13.27 10.09 -26.67
N LYS A 185 -13.32 9.39 -25.53
CA LYS A 185 -12.13 9.18 -24.68
C LYS A 185 -11.11 8.21 -25.28
N TYR A 186 -11.56 7.21 -26.04
CA TYR A 186 -10.71 6.14 -26.56
C TYR A 186 -10.49 6.22 -28.08
N ASP A 187 -11.12 7.16 -28.78
CA ASP A 187 -11.15 7.18 -30.24
C ASP A 187 -9.72 7.32 -30.81
N HIS A 188 -8.92 8.25 -30.26
CA HIS A 188 -7.48 8.39 -30.59
C HIS A 188 -6.63 7.13 -30.28
N LEU A 189 -7.02 6.30 -29.31
CA LEU A 189 -6.37 5.00 -29.07
C LEU A 189 -6.76 3.97 -30.13
N LEU A 190 -8.06 3.92 -30.47
CA LEU A 190 -8.59 2.98 -31.47
C LEU A 190 -8.09 3.31 -32.88
N ASP A 191 -7.97 4.59 -33.22
CA ASP A 191 -7.38 5.10 -34.47
C ASP A 191 -5.91 4.69 -34.63
N HIS A 192 -5.15 4.63 -33.52
CA HIS A 192 -3.76 4.18 -33.53
C HIS A 192 -3.64 2.65 -33.55
N LEU A 193 -4.47 1.94 -32.79
CA LEU A 193 -4.39 0.48 -32.63
C LEU A 193 -5.04 -0.31 -33.78
N ALA A 194 -6.07 0.26 -34.42
CA ALA A 194 -6.80 -0.34 -35.54
C ALA A 194 -6.94 0.64 -36.73
N PRO A 195 -5.82 1.13 -37.31
CA PRO A 195 -5.86 2.17 -38.35
C PRO A 195 -6.42 1.65 -39.68
N LEU A 196 -7.15 2.52 -40.39
CA LEU A 196 -7.72 2.25 -41.73
C LEU A 196 -6.69 1.83 -42.80
N THR A 197 -5.40 2.06 -42.54
CA THR A 197 -4.29 1.75 -43.46
C THR A 197 -3.75 0.32 -43.33
N MET A 198 -4.23 -0.48 -42.38
CA MET A 198 -3.77 -1.86 -42.15
C MET A 198 -4.94 -2.84 -42.01
N ASP A 199 -4.68 -4.12 -42.26
CA ASP A 199 -5.69 -5.17 -42.17
C ASP A 199 -6.08 -5.43 -40.70
N PRO A 200 -7.37 -5.71 -40.39
CA PRO A 200 -7.88 -5.85 -39.03
C PRO A 200 -7.48 -7.19 -38.38
N THR A 201 -6.19 -7.38 -38.09
CA THR A 201 -5.62 -8.65 -37.61
C THR A 201 -4.98 -8.53 -36.20
N PRO A 202 -4.81 -9.65 -35.47
CA PRO A 202 -4.07 -9.65 -34.20
C PRO A 202 -2.61 -9.18 -34.34
N GLU A 203 -1.98 -9.43 -35.49
CA GLU A 203 -0.61 -8.99 -35.77
C GLU A 203 -0.54 -7.46 -35.99
N THR A 204 -1.55 -6.86 -36.64
CA THR A 204 -1.70 -5.39 -36.70
C THR A 204 -1.81 -4.82 -35.29
N ALA A 205 -2.66 -5.40 -34.43
CA ALA A 205 -2.79 -4.96 -33.05
C ALA A 205 -1.47 -5.10 -32.26
N ARG A 206 -0.72 -6.19 -32.44
CA ARG A 206 0.61 -6.40 -31.85
C ARG A 206 1.58 -5.29 -32.28
N LEU A 207 1.72 -5.06 -33.59
CA LEU A 207 2.66 -4.10 -34.16
C LEU A 207 2.35 -2.64 -33.82
N GLN A 208 1.07 -2.27 -33.65
CA GLN A 208 0.68 -0.93 -33.20
C GLN A 208 0.84 -0.76 -31.69
N TYR A 209 0.55 -1.78 -30.87
CA TYR A 209 0.76 -1.67 -29.42
C TYR A 209 2.24 -1.47 -29.04
N VAL A 210 3.16 -2.07 -29.80
CA VAL A 210 4.62 -1.82 -29.67
C VAL A 210 4.99 -0.37 -30.03
N LYS A 211 4.24 0.30 -30.90
CA LYS A 211 4.49 1.69 -31.34
C LYS A 211 3.73 2.75 -30.52
N LEU A 212 2.80 2.31 -29.66
CA LEU A 212 1.98 3.15 -28.81
C LEU A 212 2.83 3.91 -27.77
N ASP A 213 2.55 5.20 -27.59
CA ASP A 213 3.21 6.06 -26.60
C ASP A 213 3.01 5.57 -25.15
N VAL A 214 4.00 5.85 -24.29
CA VAL A 214 4.04 5.39 -22.90
C VAL A 214 2.86 5.93 -22.09
N ASN A 215 2.43 7.18 -22.28
CA ASN A 215 1.28 7.74 -21.57
C ASN A 215 -0.02 7.00 -21.93
N LEU A 216 -0.12 6.57 -23.19
CA LEU A 216 -1.25 5.81 -23.74
C LEU A 216 -1.25 4.35 -23.27
N ARG A 217 -0.09 3.66 -23.25
CA ARG A 217 0.07 2.32 -22.64
C ARG A 217 -0.38 2.31 -21.18
N ILE A 218 0.05 3.31 -20.41
CA ILE A 218 -0.35 3.48 -19.01
C ILE A 218 -1.86 3.73 -18.88
N ALA A 219 -2.45 4.58 -19.74
CA ALA A 219 -3.88 4.86 -19.71
C ALA A 219 -4.74 3.61 -20.00
N ILE A 220 -4.28 2.73 -20.90
CA ILE A 220 -4.93 1.44 -21.15
C ILE A 220 -4.87 0.55 -19.90
N LEU A 221 -3.69 0.33 -19.31
CA LEU A 221 -3.57 -0.56 -18.15
C LEU A 221 -4.33 -0.01 -16.94
N GLN A 222 -4.28 1.31 -16.68
CA GLN A 222 -5.05 1.93 -15.60
C GLN A 222 -6.56 1.74 -15.79
N GLN A 223 -7.06 1.86 -17.03
CA GLN A 223 -8.48 1.64 -17.31
C GLN A 223 -8.90 0.17 -17.09
N ILE A 224 -8.00 -0.79 -17.32
CA ILE A 224 -8.22 -2.20 -16.95
C ILE A 224 -8.20 -2.35 -15.43
N CYS A 225 -7.22 -1.77 -14.71
CA CYS A 225 -7.13 -1.81 -13.25
C CYS A 225 -8.38 -1.22 -12.56
N VAL A 226 -8.94 -0.13 -13.08
CA VAL A 226 -10.21 0.45 -12.58
C VAL A 226 -11.36 -0.54 -12.71
N LEU A 227 -11.48 -1.26 -13.84
CA LEU A 227 -12.50 -2.29 -14.02
C LEU A 227 -12.27 -3.49 -13.09
N THR A 228 -11.01 -3.92 -12.86
CA THR A 228 -10.74 -5.06 -11.97
C THR A 228 -11.08 -4.77 -10.51
N ALA A 229 -10.97 -3.51 -10.06
CA ALA A 229 -11.39 -3.10 -8.72
C ALA A 229 -12.90 -3.30 -8.44
N GLU A 230 -13.76 -3.23 -9.47
CA GLU A 230 -15.20 -3.52 -9.33
C GLU A 230 -15.49 -5.03 -9.20
N THR A 231 -14.56 -5.92 -9.55
CA THR A 231 -14.81 -7.37 -9.59
C THR A 231 -15.14 -7.95 -8.21
N LYS A 232 -15.79 -9.12 -8.21
CA LYS A 232 -16.02 -9.88 -6.97
C LYS A 232 -14.73 -10.41 -6.34
N ALA A 233 -13.67 -10.63 -7.13
CA ALA A 233 -12.40 -11.16 -6.64
C ALA A 233 -11.67 -10.16 -5.74
N VAL A 234 -11.49 -8.92 -6.21
CA VAL A 234 -10.85 -7.84 -5.42
C VAL A 234 -11.69 -7.51 -4.18
N ARG A 235 -13.02 -7.49 -4.29
CA ARG A 235 -13.92 -7.27 -3.14
C ARG A 235 -13.86 -8.37 -2.09
N ALA A 236 -13.85 -9.65 -2.50
CA ALA A 236 -13.69 -10.76 -1.57
C ALA A 236 -12.34 -10.74 -0.83
N TYR A 237 -11.25 -10.33 -1.52
CA TYR A 237 -9.95 -10.16 -0.88
C TYR A 237 -9.94 -9.00 0.14
N MET A 238 -10.57 -7.86 -0.17
CA MET A 238 -10.75 -6.76 0.80
C MET A 238 -11.57 -7.20 2.04
N GLU A 239 -12.59 -8.05 1.84
CA GLU A 239 -13.37 -8.63 2.93
C GLU A 239 -12.51 -9.59 3.77
N GLU A 240 -11.72 -10.48 3.16
CA GLU A 240 -10.79 -11.37 3.89
C GLU A 240 -9.73 -10.58 4.67
N CYS A 241 -9.10 -9.57 4.08
CA CYS A 241 -8.13 -8.73 4.78
C CYS A 241 -8.77 -7.98 5.97
N SER A 242 -10.04 -7.55 5.85
CA SER A 242 -10.78 -6.96 6.98
C SER A 242 -11.04 -7.95 8.12
N GLU A 243 -11.29 -9.22 7.81
CA GLU A 243 -11.35 -10.30 8.80
C GLU A 243 -9.97 -10.58 9.44
N GLN A 244 -8.90 -10.67 8.62
CA GLN A 244 -7.52 -10.85 9.07
C GLN A 244 -7.09 -9.74 10.05
N MET A 245 -7.30 -8.47 9.69
CA MET A 245 -7.09 -7.32 10.59
C MET A 245 -7.87 -7.47 11.91
N THR A 246 -9.07 -8.03 11.87
CA THR A 246 -9.92 -8.25 13.04
C THR A 246 -9.45 -9.45 13.88
N GLY A 247 -8.67 -10.36 13.30
CA GLY A 247 -7.82 -11.32 14.02
C GLY A 247 -6.64 -10.63 14.71
N PHE A 248 -5.78 -9.95 13.94
CA PHE A 248 -4.58 -9.30 14.48
C PHE A 248 -4.88 -8.26 15.57
N ARG A 249 -5.98 -7.50 15.47
CA ARG A 249 -6.45 -6.60 16.56
C ARG A 249 -6.68 -7.35 17.87
N LYS A 250 -7.21 -8.58 17.83
CA LYS A 250 -7.46 -9.40 19.03
C LYS A 250 -6.17 -9.96 19.60
N GLU A 251 -5.28 -10.48 18.75
CA GLU A 251 -3.98 -11.01 19.16
C GLU A 251 -3.09 -9.90 19.75
N LYS A 252 -3.07 -8.72 19.12
CA LYS A 252 -2.38 -7.54 19.65
C LYS A 252 -2.89 -7.13 21.03
N ILE A 253 -4.21 -7.18 21.26
CA ILE A 253 -4.81 -6.89 22.58
C ILE A 253 -4.40 -7.93 23.63
N VAL A 254 -4.13 -9.19 23.25
CA VAL A 254 -3.57 -10.20 24.17
C VAL A 254 -2.13 -9.82 24.55
N HIS A 255 -1.24 -9.64 23.58
CA HIS A 255 0.16 -9.29 23.87
C HIS A 255 0.31 -7.93 24.56
N GLN A 256 -0.57 -6.95 24.32
CA GLN A 256 -0.61 -5.70 25.08
C GLN A 256 -0.98 -5.91 26.57
N ARG A 257 -1.85 -6.87 26.88
CA ARG A 257 -2.18 -7.24 28.27
C ARG A 257 -1.01 -7.99 28.93
N GLU A 258 -0.38 -8.91 28.21
CA GLU A 258 0.81 -9.63 28.68
C GLU A 258 1.98 -8.68 28.94
N ARG A 259 2.26 -7.75 28.02
CA ARG A 259 3.23 -6.65 28.21
C ARG A 259 2.92 -5.86 29.48
N LYS A 260 1.67 -5.41 29.68
CA LYS A 260 1.28 -4.67 30.89
C LYS A 260 1.46 -5.50 32.16
N GLN A 261 1.08 -6.77 32.15
CA GLN A 261 1.27 -7.67 33.29
C GLN A 261 2.76 -7.87 33.60
N HIS A 262 3.60 -8.10 32.58
CA HIS A 262 5.03 -8.31 32.75
C HIS A 262 5.79 -7.05 33.17
N LEU A 263 5.30 -5.86 32.79
CA LEU A 263 5.79 -4.57 33.31
C LEU A 263 5.47 -4.40 34.81
N GLU A 264 4.26 -4.76 35.25
CA GLU A 264 3.90 -4.69 36.68
C GLU A 264 4.62 -5.76 37.51
N ASP A 265 4.77 -6.99 36.99
CA ASP A 265 5.63 -8.01 37.59
C ASP A 265 7.08 -7.51 37.74
N LEU A 266 7.61 -6.83 36.71
CA LEU A 266 8.95 -6.25 36.68
C LEU A 266 9.09 -5.06 37.64
N ARG A 267 8.04 -4.27 37.84
CA ARG A 267 7.98 -3.21 38.85
C ARG A 267 8.13 -3.82 40.24
N LEU A 268 7.29 -4.79 40.59
CA LEU A 268 7.31 -5.46 41.89
C LEU A 268 8.68 -6.09 42.19
N LEU A 269 9.29 -6.78 41.21
CA LEU A 269 10.64 -7.34 41.38
C LEU A 269 11.73 -6.24 41.52
N ASN A 270 11.56 -5.07 40.92
CA ASN A 270 12.47 -3.94 41.14
C ASN A 270 12.23 -3.23 42.49
N GLU A 271 11.02 -3.27 43.03
CA GLU A 271 10.72 -2.83 44.41
C GLU A 271 11.33 -3.81 45.43
N GLU A 272 11.19 -5.13 45.23
CA GLU A 272 11.93 -6.15 46.00
C GLU A 272 13.45 -5.94 45.92
N ARG A 273 13.98 -5.58 44.73
CA ARG A 273 15.41 -5.31 44.53
C ARG A 273 15.88 -4.08 45.31
N LYS A 274 15.05 -3.03 45.41
CA LYS A 274 15.32 -1.85 46.26
C LYS A 274 15.34 -2.23 47.74
N ILE A 275 14.43 -3.11 48.19
CA ILE A 275 14.35 -3.61 49.56
C ILE A 275 15.52 -4.53 49.92
N GLN A 276 16.00 -5.35 48.97
CA GLN A 276 17.13 -6.27 49.17
C GLN A 276 18.52 -5.61 49.01
N LEU A 277 18.60 -4.32 48.64
CA LEU A 277 19.85 -3.56 48.62
C LEU A 277 20.16 -3.02 50.04
N PRO A 278 21.29 -3.38 50.68
CA PRO A 278 21.58 -3.03 52.10
C PRO A 278 21.71 -1.53 52.46
N ALA A 279 21.43 -0.61 51.54
CA ALA A 279 21.62 0.83 51.71
C ALA A 279 20.43 1.58 52.35
N ASN A 280 19.30 0.89 52.63
CA ASN A 280 18.06 1.51 53.11
C ASN A 280 17.43 0.79 54.33
N LEU A 281 18.20 0.05 55.13
CA LEU A 281 17.74 -0.25 56.50
C LEU A 281 17.83 1.05 57.32
N PRO A 282 16.74 1.50 57.98
CA PRO A 282 16.84 2.63 58.90
C PRO A 282 17.76 2.26 60.08
N PRO A 283 18.56 3.20 60.60
CA PRO A 283 19.42 2.94 61.74
C PRO A 283 18.58 2.53 62.96
N SER A 284 18.90 1.37 63.53
CA SER A 284 18.26 0.89 64.77
C SER A 284 18.43 1.90 65.92
N PRO A 285 17.47 1.96 66.86
CA PRO A 285 17.25 3.16 67.67
C PRO A 285 18.40 3.47 68.62
N VAL A 286 18.83 4.74 68.59
CA VAL A 286 19.77 5.29 69.56
C VAL A 286 19.00 5.64 70.86
N PRO A 287 19.47 5.23 72.05
CA PRO A 287 18.77 5.53 73.30
C PRO A 287 18.66 7.05 73.59
N GLU A 288 17.61 7.43 74.31
CA GLU A 288 17.32 8.82 74.65
C GLU A 288 18.44 9.51 75.44
N ASN A 289 18.71 10.80 75.15
CA ASN A 289 18.79 11.81 76.20
C ASN A 289 18.50 13.23 75.70
N LYS A 290 17.89 14.01 76.60
CA LYS A 290 17.40 15.40 76.48
C LYS A 290 18.56 16.40 76.34
N THR A 291 18.44 17.64 75.82
CA THR A 291 17.30 18.53 75.46
C THR A 291 17.81 19.56 74.38
N LEU A 292 17.30 20.77 74.06
CA LEU A 292 16.32 21.73 74.63
C LEU A 292 15.83 22.72 73.51
N ASN A 293 14.52 23.01 73.46
CA ASN A 293 13.80 24.15 72.81
C ASN A 293 14.09 24.60 71.35
N GLY A 294 12.99 24.80 70.59
CA GLY A 294 12.96 25.46 69.27
C GLY A 294 11.58 25.39 68.60
N ASP A 295 10.56 26.02 69.20
CA ASP A 295 9.13 25.81 68.87
C ASP A 295 8.55 26.86 67.88
N ILE A 296 8.01 26.40 66.72
CA ILE A 296 7.15 27.17 65.79
C ILE A 296 6.10 26.22 65.15
N ARG A 297 4.85 26.70 65.00
CA ARG A 297 3.63 26.00 64.53
C ARG A 297 2.64 26.99 63.89
N MET A 298 1.65 26.64 63.05
CA MET A 298 1.33 25.39 62.31
C MET A 298 1.85 25.53 60.85
N ALA A 299 1.26 25.15 59.69
CA ALA A 299 0.03 24.46 59.22
C ALA A 299 0.38 23.83 57.84
N ASP A 300 -0.27 22.83 57.23
CA ASP A 300 -1.63 22.21 57.29
C ASP A 300 -2.63 22.73 56.23
N ALA A 301 -3.42 21.80 55.65
CA ALA A 301 -4.09 21.82 54.33
C ALA A 301 -3.12 21.83 53.10
N GLU A 302 -3.37 21.10 52.00
CA GLU A 302 -4.50 20.21 51.64
C GLU A 302 -4.04 19.10 50.65
N GLU A 303 -4.75 17.96 50.61
CA GLU A 303 -4.54 16.92 49.58
C GLU A 303 -5.46 17.15 48.37
N GLU A 304 -4.90 17.20 47.16
CA GLU A 304 -5.64 16.79 45.95
C GLU A 304 -4.82 15.81 45.12
N VAL A 305 -5.49 14.78 44.60
CA VAL A 305 -4.90 13.72 43.78
C VAL A 305 -5.39 13.88 42.35
N HIS A 306 -4.48 14.00 41.40
CA HIS A 306 -4.83 13.83 39.98
C HIS A 306 -3.81 12.98 39.23
N ASP A 307 -4.26 11.84 38.71
CA ASP A 307 -3.53 11.07 37.71
C ASP A 307 -3.39 11.89 36.43
N SER A 308 -2.16 12.10 35.97
CA SER A 308 -1.89 12.18 34.53
C SER A 308 -0.53 11.58 34.23
N ILE A 309 -0.55 10.57 33.36
CA ILE A 309 0.64 9.97 32.76
C ILE A 309 1.05 10.86 31.59
N ASP A 310 2.30 11.28 31.55
CA ASP A 310 3.04 11.45 30.30
C ASP A 310 4.54 11.24 30.53
N GLU A 311 5.24 10.79 29.50
CA GLU A 311 6.63 10.30 29.60
C GLU A 311 7.64 11.39 29.21
N ASP A 312 8.38 11.91 30.20
CA ASP A 312 9.33 13.00 30.02
C ASP A 312 10.66 12.53 29.37
N LEU A 313 10.60 12.22 28.06
CA LEU A 313 11.76 11.95 27.21
C LEU A 313 12.40 13.24 26.67
N ASN A 314 12.84 14.13 27.57
CA ASN A 314 13.60 15.32 27.20
C ASN A 314 15.12 15.10 27.35
N VAL A 315 15.76 14.76 26.24
CA VAL A 315 17.24 14.78 26.10
C VAL A 315 17.67 16.22 25.82
N ASP A 316 17.74 17.03 26.88
CA ASP A 316 18.21 18.41 26.77
C ASP A 316 19.73 18.47 26.61
N THR A 317 20.21 19.20 25.59
CA THR A 317 21.61 19.15 25.12
C THR A 317 22.08 20.53 24.66
N ASP A 318 22.90 21.19 25.50
CA ASP A 318 23.71 22.42 25.25
C ASP A 318 22.97 23.64 24.61
N GLU A 319 23.18 24.88 25.04
CA GLU A 319 24.49 25.53 25.25
C GLU A 319 24.39 26.85 26.08
N ASP A 320 25.56 27.49 26.29
CA ASP A 320 25.81 28.90 26.66
C ASP A 320 25.71 29.31 28.16
N PRO A 321 26.51 30.31 28.66
CA PRO A 321 27.72 30.93 28.12
C PRO A 321 29.01 30.69 28.93
N HIS A 322 30.16 31.02 28.33
CA HIS A 322 31.48 31.00 28.96
C HIS A 322 31.61 31.86 30.24
N GLN A 323 32.28 31.31 31.27
CA GLN A 323 33.00 32.12 32.27
C GLN A 323 34.40 31.56 32.62
N GLY A 324 35.38 32.47 32.66
CA GLY A 324 36.53 32.42 33.58
C GLY A 324 37.54 31.26 33.48
N ARG A 325 38.55 31.36 32.60
CA ARG A 325 39.77 30.52 32.70
C ARG A 325 40.55 30.84 33.99
N SER A 326 40.54 29.93 34.97
CA SER A 326 41.43 29.97 36.15
C SER A 326 42.45 28.82 36.14
N LEU A 327 43.64 29.08 35.58
CA LEU A 327 44.74 28.11 35.47
C LEU A 327 45.57 28.03 36.77
N ARG A 328 44.99 27.53 37.88
CA ARG A 328 45.76 27.41 39.15
C ARG A 328 45.33 26.35 40.19
N ARG A 329 44.90 25.14 39.78
CA ARG A 329 44.89 23.97 40.70
C ARG A 329 44.87 22.61 39.99
N GLY A 330 46.06 22.02 39.78
CA GLY A 330 46.22 20.69 39.19
C GLY A 330 46.14 19.52 40.20
N LEU A 331 46.65 19.70 41.43
CA LEU A 331 46.75 18.62 42.41
C LEU A 331 45.39 18.22 43.02
N ASP A 332 44.53 19.18 43.35
CA ASP A 332 43.24 18.91 44.02
C ASP A 332 42.36 17.95 43.21
N ARG A 333 42.24 18.14 41.89
CA ARG A 333 41.48 17.23 41.01
C ARG A 333 42.06 15.81 40.95
N ALA A 334 43.36 15.63 41.19
CA ALA A 334 43.98 14.31 41.28
C ALA A 334 43.66 13.63 42.62
N VAL A 335 43.72 14.39 43.73
CA VAL A 335 43.32 13.91 45.07
C VAL A 335 41.83 13.58 45.11
N GLU A 336 40.98 14.41 44.52
CA GLU A 336 39.53 14.19 44.43
C GLU A 336 39.19 12.94 43.60
N ARG A 337 39.83 12.75 42.43
CA ARG A 337 39.67 11.52 41.63
C ARG A 337 40.22 10.28 42.34
N LYS A 338 41.29 10.41 43.12
CA LYS A 338 41.83 9.31 43.95
C LYS A 338 40.85 8.96 45.06
N ARG A 339 40.38 9.94 45.84
CA ARG A 339 39.38 9.77 46.91
C ARG A 339 38.04 9.22 46.39
N LYS A 340 37.61 9.61 45.19
CA LYS A 340 36.41 9.05 44.55
C LYS A 340 36.60 7.57 44.18
N ARG A 341 37.76 7.20 43.62
CA ARG A 341 38.12 5.80 43.33
C ARG A 341 38.32 4.96 44.60
N GLU A 342 38.90 5.54 45.65
CA GLU A 342 39.08 4.89 46.95
C GLU A 342 37.73 4.65 47.63
N ALA A 343 36.81 5.62 47.63
CA ALA A 343 35.45 5.43 48.14
C ALA A 343 34.61 4.46 47.27
N GLU A 344 34.88 4.39 45.96
CA GLU A 344 34.28 3.43 45.04
C GLU A 344 34.84 2.01 45.25
N GLN A 345 36.13 1.87 45.56
CA GLN A 345 36.73 0.61 46.02
C GLN A 345 36.24 0.21 47.41
N GLU A 346 36.21 1.09 48.41
CA GLU A 346 35.66 0.76 49.74
C GLU A 346 34.22 0.28 49.64
N LYS A 347 33.36 0.94 48.85
CA LYS A 347 31.99 0.46 48.63
C LYS A 347 31.93 -0.91 47.94
N LYS A 348 32.87 -1.21 47.04
CA LYS A 348 32.94 -2.49 46.32
C LYS A 348 33.53 -3.61 47.19
N GLU A 349 34.48 -3.30 48.05
CA GLU A 349 35.10 -4.20 49.03
C GLU A 349 34.17 -4.46 50.22
N GLN A 350 33.39 -3.47 50.66
CA GLN A 350 32.29 -3.64 51.62
C GLN A 350 31.17 -4.50 51.04
N ALA A 351 30.73 -4.25 49.79
CA ALA A 351 29.77 -5.11 49.11
C ALA A 351 30.30 -6.55 48.92
N GLU A 352 31.60 -6.74 48.64
CA GLU A 352 32.21 -8.06 48.64
C GLU A 352 32.30 -8.70 50.03
N ALA A 353 32.53 -7.93 51.09
CA ALA A 353 32.58 -8.42 52.47
C ALA A 353 31.19 -8.88 52.94
N GLU A 354 30.15 -8.11 52.66
CA GLU A 354 28.75 -8.47 52.97
C GLU A 354 28.26 -9.66 52.13
N ALA A 355 28.68 -9.75 50.86
CA ALA A 355 28.44 -10.93 50.03
C ALA A 355 29.11 -12.19 50.58
N LYS A 356 30.21 -12.05 51.34
CA LYS A 356 30.93 -13.15 52.01
C LYS A 356 30.32 -13.51 53.38
N THR A 357 29.64 -12.59 54.08
CA THR A 357 28.98 -12.89 55.37
C THR A 357 27.58 -13.52 55.21
N HIS A 358 26.81 -13.17 54.17
CA HIS A 358 25.46 -13.70 53.96
C HIS A 358 25.25 -14.47 52.64
N PRO A 359 25.82 -15.68 52.49
CA PRO A 359 25.69 -16.51 51.28
C PRO A 359 24.27 -17.02 50.99
N LYS A 360 23.28 -16.79 51.87
CA LYS A 360 21.85 -17.00 51.58
C LYS A 360 21.23 -15.81 50.87
N GLN A 361 21.44 -14.58 51.36
CA GLN A 361 20.94 -13.35 50.73
C GLN A 361 21.60 -13.13 49.36
N SER A 362 22.91 -13.37 49.23
CA SER A 362 23.61 -13.34 47.94
C SER A 362 22.96 -14.26 46.89
N LYS A 363 22.51 -15.46 47.29
CA LYS A 363 21.77 -16.39 46.40
C LYS A 363 20.35 -15.91 46.08
N GLN A 364 19.65 -15.31 47.05
CA GLN A 364 18.31 -14.73 46.83
C GLN A 364 18.36 -13.55 45.86
N PHE A 365 19.30 -12.62 46.07
CA PHE A 365 19.54 -11.49 45.17
C PHE A 365 19.96 -11.94 43.76
N THR A 366 20.83 -12.96 43.67
CA THR A 366 21.22 -13.57 42.38
C THR A 366 20.03 -14.21 41.65
N LYS A 367 19.06 -14.80 42.38
CA LYS A 367 17.81 -15.30 41.79
C LYS A 367 16.93 -14.14 41.33
N LEU A 368 16.73 -13.13 42.18
CA LEU A 368 15.91 -11.95 41.87
C LEU A 368 16.41 -11.23 40.61
N MET A 369 17.71 -11.03 40.46
CA MET A 369 18.29 -10.45 39.25
C MET A 369 17.99 -11.27 37.98
N LYS A 370 17.98 -12.61 38.06
CA LYS A 370 17.60 -13.49 36.95
C LYS A 370 16.09 -13.49 36.67
N ASP A 371 15.26 -13.37 37.71
CA ASP A 371 13.81 -13.26 37.54
C ASP A 371 13.43 -11.89 36.91
N ILE A 372 14.14 -10.80 37.26
CA ILE A 372 14.05 -9.50 36.58
C ILE A 372 14.49 -9.61 35.12
N GLU A 373 15.66 -10.20 34.85
CA GLU A 373 16.15 -10.39 33.48
C GLU A 373 15.17 -11.24 32.64
N LYS A 374 14.59 -12.28 33.23
CA LYS A 374 13.55 -13.10 32.60
C LYS A 374 12.30 -12.28 32.29
N LYS A 375 11.84 -11.41 33.20
CA LYS A 375 10.70 -10.52 32.94
C LYS A 375 11.03 -9.45 31.89
N GLN A 376 12.22 -8.88 31.87
CA GLN A 376 12.69 -7.98 30.80
C GLN A 376 12.66 -8.66 29.42
N ARG A 377 13.14 -9.90 29.32
CA ARG A 377 13.06 -10.70 28.08
C ARG A 377 11.61 -10.98 27.65
N LEU A 378 10.70 -11.21 28.60
CA LEU A 378 9.27 -11.43 28.31
C LEU A 378 8.53 -10.14 27.92
N VAL A 379 8.86 -8.99 28.52
CA VAL A 379 8.38 -7.67 28.07
C VAL A 379 8.83 -7.42 26.64
N LYS A 380 10.12 -7.61 26.34
CA LYS A 380 10.64 -7.42 24.97
C LYS A 380 9.96 -8.37 23.97
N ALA A 381 9.80 -9.65 24.30
CA ALA A 381 9.12 -10.59 23.41
C ALA A 381 7.67 -10.16 23.10
N ALA A 382 6.92 -9.67 24.09
CA ALA A 382 5.59 -9.12 23.87
C ALA A 382 5.62 -7.82 23.03
N GLU A 383 6.65 -6.99 23.17
CA GLU A 383 6.86 -5.79 22.34
C GLU A 383 7.25 -6.12 20.89
N ASP A 384 8.10 -7.14 20.68
CA ASP A 384 8.48 -7.63 19.36
C ASP A 384 7.25 -8.23 18.63
N GLU A 385 6.42 -9.05 19.30
CA GLU A 385 5.16 -9.60 18.74
C GLU A 385 4.11 -8.50 18.47
N ILE A 386 4.01 -7.47 19.33
CA ILE A 386 3.16 -6.29 19.06
C ILE A 386 3.64 -5.55 17.80
N ALA A 387 4.95 -5.42 17.59
CA ALA A 387 5.52 -4.74 16.42
C ALA A 387 5.34 -5.54 15.12
N ILE A 388 5.34 -6.88 15.19
CA ILE A 388 4.97 -7.77 14.08
C ILE A 388 3.50 -7.56 13.73
N LEU A 389 2.59 -7.68 14.72
CA LEU A 389 1.15 -7.51 14.50
C LEU A 389 0.75 -6.10 14.04
N ASP A 390 1.49 -5.05 14.44
CA ASP A 390 1.30 -3.70 13.88
C ASP A 390 1.80 -3.56 12.44
N ASN A 391 2.78 -4.37 12.02
CA ASN A 391 3.08 -4.48 10.60
C ASN A 391 1.98 -5.25 9.86
N ASP A 392 1.54 -6.41 10.36
CA ASP A 392 0.52 -7.22 9.69
C ASP A 392 -0.83 -6.48 9.55
N LEU A 393 -1.17 -5.64 10.54
CA LEU A 393 -2.30 -4.70 10.47
C LEU A 393 -2.15 -3.61 9.42
N ARG A 394 -0.91 -3.24 9.06
CA ARG A 394 -0.59 -2.27 7.99
C ARG A 394 -0.55 -2.96 6.62
N GLU A 395 -0.05 -4.19 6.57
CA GLU A 395 -0.05 -5.06 5.37
C GLU A 395 -1.49 -5.34 4.93
N ALA A 396 -2.38 -5.70 5.86
CA ALA A 396 -3.79 -6.03 5.59
C ALA A 396 -4.70 -4.79 5.37
N ASP A 397 -4.19 -3.56 5.50
CA ASP A 397 -4.95 -2.33 5.27
C ASP A 397 -5.01 -2.01 3.76
N CYS A 398 -5.49 -2.95 2.96
CA CYS A 398 -5.57 -2.85 1.49
C CYS A 398 -6.73 -2.01 0.90
N PRO A 399 -7.88 -1.71 1.56
CA PRO A 399 -9.02 -1.08 0.87
C PRO A 399 -8.81 0.35 0.34
N ARG A 400 -7.75 1.06 0.77
CA ARG A 400 -7.40 2.39 0.26
C ARG A 400 -5.96 2.78 0.60
N THR A 401 -5.19 3.20 -0.40
CA THR A 401 -3.87 3.85 -0.24
C THR A 401 -3.96 5.07 0.69
N ARG A 402 -3.13 5.13 1.74
CA ARG A 402 -3.14 6.25 2.71
C ARG A 402 -2.15 7.34 2.34
N VAL A 403 -2.67 8.57 2.30
CA VAL A 403 -1.87 9.80 2.26
C VAL A 403 -1.17 9.99 3.60
N LEU A 404 0.13 10.32 3.60
CA LEU A 404 0.89 10.70 4.81
C LEU A 404 0.34 12.01 5.43
N GLY A 405 -0.16 12.90 4.59
CA GLY A 405 -0.78 14.15 5.01
C GLY A 405 -0.83 15.19 3.88
N LYS A 406 -1.06 16.43 4.29
CA LYS A 406 -1.04 17.61 3.41
C LYS A 406 -0.18 18.69 4.01
N ASP A 407 0.32 19.60 3.17
CA ASP A 407 0.95 20.84 3.61
C ASP A 407 -0.05 22.01 3.68
N ARG A 408 0.49 23.23 3.85
CA ARG A 408 -0.22 24.52 3.84
C ARG A 408 -0.76 24.94 2.47
N PHE A 409 -0.26 24.38 1.38
CA PHE A 409 -0.73 24.62 0.02
C PHE A 409 -1.60 23.46 -0.51
N TRP A 410 -2.06 22.59 0.39
CA TRP A 410 -2.94 21.44 0.12
C TRP A 410 -2.35 20.37 -0.81
N ASN A 411 -1.04 20.42 -1.09
CA ASN A 411 -0.35 19.33 -1.79
C ASN A 411 -0.43 18.06 -0.92
N ARG A 412 -0.56 16.89 -1.54
CA ARG A 412 -0.81 15.59 -0.88
C ARG A 412 0.42 14.71 -0.99
N TYR A 413 0.87 14.18 0.14
CA TYR A 413 2.13 13.44 0.24
C TYR A 413 1.84 11.95 0.36
N TYR A 414 2.35 11.17 -0.58
CA TYR A 414 2.14 9.73 -0.69
C TYR A 414 3.46 8.98 -0.50
N TRP A 415 3.41 7.89 0.25
CA TRP A 415 4.43 6.86 0.27
C TRP A 415 3.66 5.54 0.20
N PHE A 416 3.76 4.82 -0.92
CA PHE A 416 2.82 3.74 -1.22
C PHE A 416 3.05 2.52 -0.32
N GLU A 417 4.29 2.28 0.09
CA GLU A 417 4.66 1.27 1.09
C GLU A 417 4.07 1.52 2.50
N ARG A 418 3.29 2.59 2.71
CA ARG A 418 2.66 2.93 4.00
C ARG A 418 1.45 2.07 4.37
N ASN A 419 0.87 1.31 3.43
CA ASN A 419 -0.13 0.24 3.68
C ASN A 419 -0.27 -0.74 2.49
N GLY A 420 -1.01 -1.83 2.68
CA GLY A 420 -1.40 -2.79 1.62
C GLY A 420 -0.31 -3.75 1.13
N MET A 421 0.94 -3.29 1.02
CA MET A 421 2.11 -4.05 0.53
C MET A 421 3.26 -4.10 1.56
N PRO A 422 4.20 -5.05 1.48
CA PRO A 422 5.40 -5.05 2.33
C PRO A 422 6.41 -3.99 1.84
N TYR A 423 7.21 -3.43 2.75
CA TYR A 423 8.09 -2.28 2.44
C TYR A 423 9.15 -2.53 1.33
N GLY A 424 9.44 -3.79 1.01
CA GLY A 424 10.40 -4.18 -0.02
C GLY A 424 9.83 -5.12 -1.08
N GLY A 425 8.50 -5.13 -1.27
CA GLY A 425 7.82 -6.18 -2.02
C GLY A 425 7.71 -7.50 -1.24
N LEU A 426 7.17 -8.53 -1.88
CA LEU A 426 7.04 -9.87 -1.32
C LEU A 426 8.42 -10.52 -1.13
N PRO A 427 8.74 -11.10 0.05
CA PRO A 427 10.07 -11.68 0.34
C PRO A 427 10.56 -12.79 -0.60
N ASN A 428 9.65 -13.42 -1.35
CA ASN A 428 9.95 -14.51 -2.29
C ASN A 428 9.88 -14.10 -3.77
N SER A 429 9.53 -12.84 -4.08
CA SER A 429 9.36 -12.39 -5.47
C SER A 429 10.69 -12.18 -6.20
N SER A 430 10.65 -12.16 -7.53
CA SER A 430 11.79 -11.82 -8.39
C SER A 430 12.52 -10.50 -8.04
N THR A 431 11.90 -9.55 -7.34
CA THR A 431 12.51 -8.28 -6.93
C THR A 431 12.87 -8.19 -5.44
N ALA A 432 12.77 -9.30 -4.69
CA ALA A 432 13.07 -9.32 -3.25
C ALA A 432 14.50 -8.86 -2.91
N GLU A 433 15.47 -9.04 -3.83
CA GLU A 433 16.85 -8.58 -3.67
C GLU A 433 17.00 -7.05 -3.72
N ALA A 434 16.17 -6.34 -4.49
CA ALA A 434 16.11 -4.88 -4.48
C ALA A 434 15.64 -4.38 -3.11
N GLY A 435 14.61 -5.05 -2.56
CA GLY A 435 14.15 -4.89 -1.18
C GLY A 435 13.68 -3.48 -0.81
N TYR A 436 13.30 -2.70 -1.82
CA TYR A 436 12.41 -1.54 -1.77
C TYR A 436 11.24 -1.82 -2.73
N ALA A 437 10.13 -1.07 -2.65
CA ALA A 437 9.04 -1.23 -3.63
C ALA A 437 8.90 0.01 -4.53
N ASN A 438 8.63 1.19 -3.96
CA ASN A 438 8.55 2.44 -4.73
C ASN A 438 9.78 3.33 -4.49
N GLY A 439 10.25 3.40 -3.23
CA GLY A 439 11.51 4.08 -2.89
C GLY A 439 11.48 5.61 -3.01
N ARG A 440 10.30 6.21 -3.11
CA ARG A 440 10.07 7.66 -3.24
C ARG A 440 8.94 8.13 -2.33
N ILE A 441 8.99 9.40 -1.92
CA ILE A 441 7.79 10.14 -1.51
C ILE A 441 7.27 10.88 -2.74
N TRP A 442 5.98 10.73 -3.04
CA TRP A 442 5.31 11.45 -4.13
C TRP A 442 4.49 12.62 -3.60
N VAL A 443 4.45 13.72 -4.35
CA VAL A 443 3.73 14.95 -4.02
C VAL A 443 2.74 15.25 -5.14
N GLN A 444 1.46 15.05 -4.87
CA GLN A 444 0.37 15.44 -5.77
C GLN A 444 -0.04 16.89 -5.49
N GLY A 445 -0.32 17.67 -6.54
CA GLY A 445 -0.89 19.00 -6.39
C GLY A 445 -2.31 19.00 -5.78
N PRO A 446 -2.84 20.18 -5.40
CA PRO A 446 -4.16 20.31 -4.80
C PRO A 446 -5.27 19.93 -5.78
N ASP A 447 -6.38 19.41 -5.25
CA ASP A 447 -7.61 19.22 -6.00
C ASP A 447 -8.25 20.58 -6.38
N GLU A 448 -9.07 20.66 -7.42
CA GLU A 448 -9.61 21.92 -7.93
C GLU A 448 -10.43 22.67 -6.88
N LEU A 449 -11.25 21.97 -6.10
CA LEU A 449 -12.02 22.55 -5.00
C LEU A 449 -11.10 23.12 -3.90
N GLU A 450 -9.95 22.47 -3.65
CA GLU A 450 -8.98 22.90 -2.64
C GLU A 450 -8.17 24.11 -3.15
N ARG A 451 -7.80 24.11 -4.43
CA ARG A 451 -7.15 25.22 -5.12
C ARG A 451 -8.02 26.48 -5.09
N VAL A 452 -9.26 26.41 -5.59
CA VAL A 452 -10.19 27.56 -5.62
C VAL A 452 -10.64 27.97 -4.21
N GLY A 453 -10.74 27.01 -3.28
CA GLY A 453 -11.12 27.26 -1.89
C GLY A 453 -10.06 27.96 -1.04
N TYR A 454 -8.77 27.70 -1.25
CA TYR A 454 -7.70 28.11 -0.33
C TYR A 454 -6.47 28.79 -0.96
N ILE A 455 -6.32 28.76 -2.30
CA ILE A 455 -5.14 29.30 -3.01
C ILE A 455 -5.59 30.41 -3.96
N ASP A 456 -6.37 30.05 -4.96
CA ASP A 456 -6.97 30.93 -5.96
C ASP A 456 -8.31 31.50 -5.44
N MET A 457 -8.27 31.99 -4.19
CA MET A 457 -9.44 32.51 -3.47
C MET A 457 -10.03 33.75 -4.15
N LYS A 458 -11.31 34.00 -3.86
CA LYS A 458 -12.02 35.22 -4.32
C LYS A 458 -11.28 36.51 -3.91
N PRO A 459 -11.33 37.58 -4.73
CA PRO A 459 -10.55 38.79 -4.50
C PRO A 459 -10.74 39.43 -3.12
N GLU A 460 -11.93 39.33 -2.52
CA GLU A 460 -12.23 39.89 -1.20
C GLU A 460 -11.39 39.21 -0.10
N TRP A 461 -11.33 37.87 -0.12
CA TRP A 461 -10.55 37.07 0.83
C TRP A 461 -9.05 37.19 0.55
N GLN A 462 -8.65 37.26 -0.72
CA GLN A 462 -7.26 37.46 -1.11
C GLN A 462 -6.74 38.83 -0.63
N ASN A 463 -7.55 39.89 -0.72
CA ASN A 463 -7.22 41.20 -0.18
C ASN A 463 -7.14 41.19 1.36
N GLU A 464 -8.01 40.45 2.05
CA GLU A 464 -7.90 40.26 3.51
C GLU A 464 -6.60 39.54 3.91
N TYR A 465 -6.17 38.53 3.13
CA TYR A 465 -4.91 37.84 3.34
C TYR A 465 -3.70 38.76 3.09
N VAL A 466 -3.70 39.53 1.99
CA VAL A 466 -2.66 40.52 1.70
C VAL A 466 -2.56 41.58 2.81
N ASN A 467 -3.69 42.05 3.35
CA ASN A 467 -3.71 43.00 4.47
C ASN A 467 -3.10 42.43 5.77
N LYS A 468 -3.07 41.10 5.94
CA LYS A 468 -2.49 40.42 7.12
C LYS A 468 -1.04 39.99 6.94
N PHE A 469 -0.65 39.60 5.72
CA PHE A 469 0.62 38.92 5.44
C PHE A 469 1.51 39.61 4.37
N GLY A 470 1.03 40.65 3.70
CA GLY A 470 1.79 41.43 2.71
C GLY A 470 2.01 40.74 1.35
N ILE A 471 1.46 39.54 1.14
CA ILE A 471 1.64 38.72 -0.07
C ILE A 471 0.34 37.96 -0.39
N THR A 472 0.11 37.57 -1.64
CA THR A 472 -1.03 36.71 -2.03
C THR A 472 -0.71 35.23 -1.72
N VAL A 473 -1.73 34.36 -1.57
CA VAL A 473 -1.47 32.92 -1.36
C VAL A 473 -0.78 32.26 -2.58
N PRO A 474 -1.17 32.50 -3.85
CA PRO A 474 -0.49 31.93 -5.00
C PRO A 474 0.97 32.39 -5.14
N ASP A 475 1.28 33.64 -4.83
CA ASP A 475 2.66 34.15 -4.92
C ASP A 475 3.52 33.66 -3.74
N ARG A 476 2.91 33.48 -2.57
CA ARG A 476 3.53 32.78 -1.43
C ARG A 476 3.85 31.32 -1.78
N LYS A 477 2.92 30.59 -2.42
CA LYS A 477 3.14 29.21 -2.90
C LYS A 477 4.33 29.15 -3.86
N LYS A 478 4.36 30.02 -4.88
CA LYS A 478 5.50 30.13 -5.83
C LYS A 478 6.83 30.44 -5.15
N MET A 479 6.81 31.26 -4.10
CA MET A 479 8.03 31.65 -3.35
C MET A 479 8.55 30.53 -2.43
N GLU A 480 7.66 29.80 -1.76
CA GLU A 480 8.06 28.73 -0.82
C GLU A 480 8.35 27.38 -1.50
N GLU A 481 7.64 27.03 -2.56
CA GLU A 481 7.86 25.78 -3.34
C GLU A 481 8.93 25.95 -4.43
N GLY A 482 9.26 27.20 -4.79
CA GLY A 482 10.28 27.50 -5.79
C GLY A 482 9.92 27.02 -7.20
N PRO A 483 10.89 26.54 -8.00
CA PRO A 483 10.70 26.22 -9.42
C PRO A 483 10.03 24.86 -9.68
N THR A 484 9.87 24.01 -8.66
CA THR A 484 9.34 22.64 -8.77
C THR A 484 7.96 22.52 -8.12
N ASN A 485 7.11 23.51 -8.35
CA ASN A 485 5.78 23.62 -7.76
C ASN A 485 4.72 22.83 -8.54
N VAL A 486 3.66 22.42 -7.82
CA VAL A 486 2.52 21.66 -8.38
C VAL A 486 1.20 22.39 -8.12
N PHE A 487 0.39 22.56 -9.16
CA PHE A 487 -0.80 23.44 -9.15
C PHE A 487 -2.13 22.69 -9.25
N SER A 488 -2.15 21.41 -9.65
CA SER A 488 -3.37 20.62 -9.77
C SER A 488 -3.13 19.15 -9.42
N ALA A 489 -4.20 18.40 -9.12
CA ALA A 489 -4.14 16.97 -8.81
C ALA A 489 -3.58 16.07 -9.93
N HIS A 490 -3.47 16.58 -11.16
CA HIS A 490 -2.83 15.92 -12.29
C HIS A 490 -1.30 16.10 -12.31
N GLN A 491 -0.77 17.05 -11.55
CA GLN A 491 0.67 17.34 -11.46
C GLN A 491 1.29 16.64 -10.24
N TRP A 492 2.42 15.97 -10.48
CA TRP A 492 3.12 15.15 -9.51
C TRP A 492 4.62 15.51 -9.47
N GLY A 493 5.15 15.70 -8.27
CA GLY A 493 6.59 15.72 -7.98
C GLY A 493 6.98 14.55 -7.07
N TYR A 494 8.27 14.41 -6.76
CA TYR A 494 8.76 13.41 -5.81
C TYR A 494 10.01 13.86 -5.06
N TYR A 495 10.31 13.16 -3.97
CA TYR A 495 11.59 13.15 -3.27
C TYR A 495 12.14 11.72 -3.26
N ASP A 496 13.44 11.56 -3.52
CA ASP A 496 14.13 10.27 -3.65
C ASP A 496 15.51 10.19 -2.94
N GLU A 497 15.89 11.24 -2.20
CA GLU A 497 17.16 11.32 -1.45
C GLU A 497 16.89 11.58 0.06
N PRO A 498 17.57 10.91 1.01
CA PRO A 498 17.34 11.08 2.45
C PRO A 498 17.50 12.51 2.96
N GLU A 499 18.47 13.28 2.45
CA GLU A 499 18.67 14.68 2.83
C GLU A 499 17.55 15.59 2.32
N SER A 500 16.80 15.17 1.30
CA SER A 500 15.60 15.86 0.83
C SER A 500 14.40 15.57 1.74
N LEU A 501 14.30 14.35 2.28
CA LEU A 501 13.32 14.00 3.32
C LEU A 501 13.55 14.82 4.60
N ASP A 502 14.79 14.90 5.11
CA ASP A 502 15.08 15.67 6.32
C ASP A 502 14.83 17.18 6.12
N ARG A 503 15.13 17.72 4.92
CA ARG A 503 14.78 19.11 4.55
C ARG A 503 13.27 19.33 4.47
N LEU A 504 12.50 18.37 3.94
CA LEU A 504 11.02 18.43 3.95
C LEU A 504 10.48 18.46 5.39
N ILE A 505 10.99 17.58 6.27
CA ILE A 505 10.59 17.52 7.69
C ILE A 505 10.89 18.85 8.40
N ALA A 506 12.00 19.52 8.07
CA ALA A 506 12.38 20.81 8.62
C ALA A 506 11.62 22.02 8.03
N TRP A 507 11.04 21.89 6.83
CA TRP A 507 10.26 22.94 6.15
C TRP A 507 8.80 23.02 6.63
N LEU A 508 8.27 21.94 7.19
CA LEU A 508 6.89 21.85 7.67
C LEU A 508 6.68 22.63 8.98
N ASP A 509 5.65 23.48 9.01
CA ASP A 509 5.32 24.31 10.16
C ASP A 509 4.36 23.58 11.11
N THR A 510 4.86 23.14 12.26
CA THR A 510 4.07 22.42 13.28
C THR A 510 3.06 23.28 14.03
N ARG A 511 2.77 24.51 13.56
CA ARG A 511 1.59 25.30 13.95
C ARG A 511 0.38 25.05 13.04
N GLY A 512 0.59 24.49 11.83
CA GLY A 512 -0.46 24.21 10.84
C GLY A 512 -1.19 22.88 11.07
N ILE A 513 -2.53 22.88 11.06
CA ILE A 513 -3.35 21.69 11.34
C ILE A 513 -3.08 20.52 10.35
N ASN A 514 -2.82 20.84 9.09
CA ASN A 514 -2.44 19.86 8.07
C ASN A 514 -1.01 19.34 8.32
N GLU A 515 -0.08 20.28 8.45
CA GLU A 515 1.37 20.04 8.54
C GLU A 515 1.76 19.25 9.79
N VAL A 516 1.12 19.49 10.94
CA VAL A 516 1.34 18.70 12.17
C VAL A 516 1.09 17.21 11.96
N LYS A 517 0.13 16.83 11.11
CA LYS A 517 -0.17 15.42 10.81
C LYS A 517 0.91 14.83 9.89
N LEU A 518 1.23 15.55 8.81
CA LEU A 518 2.25 15.17 7.84
C LEU A 518 3.64 15.01 8.51
N HIS A 519 4.07 16.00 9.30
CA HIS A 519 5.33 15.96 10.05
C HIS A 519 5.38 14.80 11.07
N LYS A 520 4.25 14.42 11.69
CA LYS A 520 4.17 13.25 12.58
C LYS A 520 4.32 11.93 11.83
N GLU A 521 3.59 11.73 10.73
CA GLU A 521 3.71 10.51 9.91
C GLU A 521 5.11 10.40 9.26
N LEU A 522 5.66 11.51 8.74
CA LEU A 522 7.02 11.54 8.20
C LEU A 522 8.07 11.18 9.26
N LYS A 523 7.99 11.72 10.49
CA LYS A 523 8.92 11.34 11.57
C LYS A 523 8.75 9.89 12.02
N LEU A 524 7.52 9.35 12.04
CA LEU A 524 7.25 7.94 12.39
C LEU A 524 7.90 6.96 11.40
N TYR A 525 7.95 7.32 10.11
CA TYR A 525 8.45 6.45 9.04
C TYR A 525 9.82 6.85 8.49
N ARG A 526 10.45 7.93 9.00
CA ARG A 526 11.67 8.58 8.46
C ARG A 526 12.76 7.58 8.09
N ASP A 527 13.15 6.70 9.01
CA ASP A 527 14.24 5.74 8.80
C ASP A 527 13.87 4.58 7.85
N ARG A 528 12.57 4.26 7.72
CA ARG A 528 12.10 3.26 6.73
C ARG A 528 12.11 3.86 5.33
N ILE A 529 11.67 5.11 5.19
CA ILE A 529 11.67 5.84 3.91
C ILE A 529 13.11 6.06 3.44
N ALA A 530 14.00 6.58 4.31
CA ALA A 530 15.41 6.79 3.99
C ALA A 530 16.10 5.49 3.54
N LYS A 531 15.88 4.38 4.26
CA LYS A 531 16.41 3.06 3.87
C LYS A 531 15.88 2.56 2.52
N ASN A 532 14.63 2.85 2.17
CA ASN A 532 14.07 2.52 0.85
C ASN A 532 14.69 3.39 -0.26
N MET A 533 14.95 4.68 -0.01
CA MET A 533 15.67 5.58 -0.92
C MET A 533 17.12 5.11 -1.17
N GLU A 534 17.85 4.79 -0.10
CA GLU A 534 19.22 4.26 -0.15
C GLU A 534 19.32 2.98 -0.97
N LYS A 535 18.43 2.01 -0.70
CA LYS A 535 18.35 0.76 -1.48
C LYS A 535 18.01 0.98 -2.94
N ARG A 536 17.05 1.86 -3.24
CA ARG A 536 16.69 2.22 -4.62
C ARG A 536 17.90 2.79 -5.37
N LYS A 537 18.68 3.64 -4.70
CA LYS A 537 19.91 4.23 -5.25
C LYS A 537 20.99 3.17 -5.50
N GLU A 538 21.13 2.18 -4.62
CA GLU A 538 22.04 1.03 -4.77
C GLU A 538 21.61 0.07 -5.89
N TYR A 539 20.32 -0.23 -6.01
CA TYR A 539 19.78 -1.14 -7.03
C TYR A 539 19.94 -0.58 -8.45
N LEU A 540 19.67 0.71 -8.64
CA LEU A 540 19.78 1.41 -9.93
C LEU A 540 21.23 1.82 -10.28
N ASN A 541 22.16 1.71 -9.34
CA ASN A 541 23.59 1.98 -9.55
C ASN A 541 24.42 0.84 -8.92
N PRO A 542 24.32 -0.41 -9.44
CA PRO A 542 24.95 -1.55 -8.82
C PRO A 542 26.48 -1.41 -8.81
N THR A 543 27.06 -1.27 -7.61
CA THR A 543 28.50 -1.22 -7.40
C THR A 543 29.19 -2.41 -8.09
N GLU A 544 30.33 -2.18 -8.76
CA GLU A 544 30.99 -3.17 -9.62
C GLU A 544 31.16 -4.55 -8.97
N GLU A 545 31.39 -4.63 -7.65
CA GLU A 545 31.51 -5.89 -6.90
C GLU A 545 30.23 -6.77 -6.96
N LYS A 546 29.03 -6.19 -6.93
CA LYS A 546 27.77 -6.96 -7.06
C LYS A 546 27.54 -7.48 -8.48
N SER A 547 28.01 -6.74 -9.51
CA SER A 547 27.81 -7.14 -10.91
C SER A 547 28.45 -8.48 -11.29
N VAL A 548 29.37 -8.98 -10.45
CA VAL A 548 30.08 -10.25 -10.65
C VAL A 548 29.27 -11.46 -10.14
N ASP A 549 28.42 -11.30 -9.12
CA ASP A 549 27.83 -12.43 -8.37
C ASP A 549 26.47 -12.88 -8.91
N SER A 550 25.65 -11.96 -9.45
CA SER A 550 24.45 -12.31 -10.25
C SER A 550 24.81 -13.06 -11.56
N GLY A 551 26.09 -13.04 -11.95
CA GLY A 551 26.63 -13.61 -13.18
C GLY A 551 27.00 -15.10 -13.10
N THR A 552 26.06 -16.01 -12.79
CA THR A 552 26.32 -17.48 -12.76
C THR A 552 26.61 -18.13 -14.15
N ASN A 553 26.86 -17.33 -15.18
CA ASN A 553 27.22 -17.78 -16.52
C ASN A 553 28.72 -18.16 -16.64
N LYS A 554 28.97 -19.43 -16.97
CA LYS A 554 30.33 -19.97 -17.14
C LYS A 554 31.12 -19.22 -18.19
N ARG A 555 32.23 -18.62 -17.74
CA ARG A 555 33.28 -17.94 -18.53
C ARG A 555 33.72 -18.77 -19.75
N MET A 556 33.14 -18.50 -20.92
CA MET A 556 33.60 -19.03 -22.21
C MET A 556 34.18 -17.92 -23.09
N SER A 557 35.32 -18.21 -23.71
CA SER A 557 36.05 -17.28 -24.56
C SER A 557 35.87 -17.67 -26.02
N THR A 558 35.39 -16.76 -26.87
CA THR A 558 36.13 -16.24 -28.04
C THR A 558 35.28 -15.36 -28.97
N ARG A 559 35.55 -14.05 -28.95
CA ARG A 559 35.82 -13.22 -30.13
C ARG A 559 35.06 -13.53 -31.44
N LYS A 560 33.80 -13.10 -31.52
CA LYS A 560 33.17 -12.69 -32.79
C LYS A 560 32.46 -11.35 -32.57
N LYS A 561 32.51 -10.44 -33.55
CA LYS A 561 31.97 -9.07 -33.45
C LYS A 561 30.73 -8.91 -34.33
N GLU A 562 29.66 -9.57 -33.91
CA GLU A 562 28.29 -9.24 -34.32
C GLU A 562 27.71 -8.23 -33.30
N GLN A 563 26.70 -7.46 -33.68
CA GLN A 563 26.22 -6.32 -32.88
C GLN A 563 25.52 -6.81 -31.61
N HIS A 564 25.96 -6.33 -30.46
CA HIS A 564 25.29 -6.57 -29.18
C HIS A 564 24.11 -5.58 -29.11
N ASN A 565 22.88 -6.09 -29.13
CA ASN A 565 21.75 -5.32 -28.58
C ASN A 565 21.88 -5.39 -27.05
N ASP A 566 21.86 -4.23 -26.39
CA ASP A 566 22.00 -4.11 -24.93
C ASP A 566 20.73 -4.54 -24.16
N HIS A 567 20.02 -5.59 -24.60
CA HIS A 567 18.90 -6.19 -23.88
C HIS A 567 19.30 -6.78 -22.50
N ALA A 568 20.60 -6.84 -22.19
CA ALA A 568 21.10 -7.18 -20.86
C ALA A 568 21.17 -5.98 -19.89
N ALA A 569 20.80 -4.76 -20.33
CA ALA A 569 20.87 -3.54 -19.53
C ALA A 569 19.55 -3.12 -18.87
N HIS A 570 18.43 -3.77 -19.19
CA HIS A 570 17.09 -3.45 -18.66
C HIS A 570 16.72 -4.38 -17.49
N HIS A 571 16.48 -3.80 -16.32
CA HIS A 571 16.05 -4.52 -15.11
C HIS A 571 14.66 -5.16 -15.29
N CYS A 572 13.77 -4.54 -16.07
CA CYS A 572 12.44 -5.07 -16.35
C CYS A 572 12.43 -6.41 -17.11
N LEU A 573 13.59 -6.82 -17.68
CA LEU A 573 13.77 -8.10 -18.36
C LEU A 573 14.32 -9.21 -17.45
N SER A 574 14.74 -8.91 -16.21
CA SER A 574 15.10 -9.92 -15.21
C SER A 574 13.94 -10.35 -14.32
N TRP A 575 12.83 -9.61 -14.31
CA TRP A 575 11.63 -10.00 -13.57
C TRP A 575 10.94 -11.21 -14.20
N HIS A 576 10.57 -12.18 -13.36
CA HIS A 576 9.78 -13.35 -13.74
C HIS A 576 8.59 -13.52 -12.79
N ASN A 577 7.47 -14.07 -13.27
CA ASN A 577 6.26 -14.26 -12.48
C ASN A 577 6.27 -15.59 -11.71
N THR A 578 7.07 -15.68 -10.64
CA THR A 578 7.22 -16.94 -9.89
C THR A 578 5.91 -17.40 -9.24
N MET A 579 5.10 -16.48 -8.71
CA MET A 579 3.76 -16.78 -8.15
C MET A 579 2.83 -17.46 -9.15
N ALA A 580 2.78 -17.04 -10.42
CA ALA A 580 1.97 -17.75 -11.42
C ALA A 580 2.52 -19.15 -11.75
N LEU A 581 3.84 -19.32 -11.78
CA LEU A 581 4.47 -20.62 -11.98
C LEU A 581 4.24 -21.58 -10.80
N GLU A 582 4.16 -21.08 -9.56
CA GLU A 582 3.86 -21.90 -8.37
C GLU A 582 2.37 -22.18 -8.20
N GLU A 583 1.48 -21.18 -8.32
CA GLU A 583 0.05 -21.35 -8.07
C GLU A 583 -0.75 -21.85 -9.28
N LEU A 584 -0.42 -21.42 -10.50
CA LEU A 584 -1.13 -21.81 -11.73
C LEU A 584 -0.38 -22.91 -12.50
N GLY A 585 0.93 -23.06 -12.29
CA GLY A 585 1.79 -23.97 -13.05
C GLY A 585 2.18 -23.45 -14.44
N HIS A 586 1.86 -22.20 -14.78
CA HIS A 586 2.19 -21.54 -16.03
C HIS A 586 2.00 -20.01 -15.93
N LEU A 587 2.69 -19.25 -16.80
CA LEU A 587 2.51 -17.80 -16.93
C LEU A 587 1.10 -17.43 -17.42
N HIS A 588 0.65 -16.20 -17.16
CA HIS A 588 -0.70 -15.76 -17.53
C HIS A 588 -0.95 -15.73 -19.04
N SER A 589 0.08 -15.37 -19.79
CA SER A 589 0.18 -15.42 -21.24
C SER A 589 0.25 -16.84 -21.84
N GLU A 590 0.52 -17.86 -21.03
CA GLU A 590 0.41 -19.28 -21.42
C GLU A 590 -0.97 -19.86 -21.04
N GLN A 591 -1.32 -20.97 -21.69
CA GLN A 591 -2.42 -21.84 -21.26
C GLN A 591 -1.88 -23.05 -20.48
N PRO A 592 -2.69 -23.70 -19.61
CA PRO A 592 -2.26 -24.89 -18.88
C PRO A 592 -1.80 -25.98 -19.87
N ARG A 593 -0.52 -26.38 -19.79
CA ARG A 593 0.02 -27.41 -20.68
C ARG A 593 -0.70 -28.73 -20.42
N ALA A 594 -1.55 -29.14 -21.37
CA ALA A 594 -2.32 -30.39 -21.29
C ALA A 594 -1.40 -31.55 -20.88
N ARG A 595 -1.64 -32.12 -19.69
CA ARG A 595 -0.79 -33.17 -19.12
C ARG A 595 -0.74 -34.36 -20.07
N LYS A 596 0.39 -34.52 -20.78
CA LYS A 596 0.64 -35.69 -21.64
C LYS A 596 0.35 -36.94 -20.81
N PRO A 597 -0.58 -37.82 -21.23
CA PRO A 597 -0.98 -38.96 -20.41
C PRO A 597 0.26 -39.80 -20.13
N ALA A 598 0.56 -40.01 -18.85
CA ALA A 598 1.74 -40.75 -18.43
C ALA A 598 1.71 -42.14 -19.09
N LYS A 599 2.79 -42.51 -19.79
CA LYS A 599 2.92 -43.83 -20.41
C LYS A 599 2.67 -44.88 -19.33
N LYS A 600 1.60 -45.67 -19.49
CA LYS A 600 1.20 -46.70 -18.52
C LYS A 600 2.40 -47.61 -18.25
N ALA A 601 2.90 -47.58 -17.02
CA ALA A 601 3.87 -48.55 -16.55
C ALA A 601 3.23 -49.95 -16.56
N ALA A 602 4.02 -50.98 -16.84
CA ALA A 602 3.54 -52.35 -16.84
C ALA A 602 3.10 -52.78 -15.41
N PRO A 603 2.04 -53.60 -15.27
CA PRO A 603 1.56 -54.03 -13.96
C PRO A 603 2.55 -54.99 -13.26
N PRO A 604 2.78 -54.84 -11.95
CA PRO A 604 3.55 -55.81 -11.16
C PRO A 604 2.77 -57.11 -10.93
N PRO A 605 3.44 -58.23 -10.61
CA PRO A 605 2.80 -59.50 -10.29
C PRO A 605 2.04 -59.47 -8.95
N PRO A 606 1.04 -60.34 -8.74
CA PRO A 606 0.22 -60.35 -7.53
C PRO A 606 0.98 -60.91 -6.32
N VAL A 607 0.65 -60.39 -5.13
CA VAL A 607 1.07 -60.92 -3.83
C VAL A 607 -0.20 -61.27 -3.02
N ILE A 608 -0.09 -62.28 -2.18
CA ILE A 608 -1.19 -62.97 -1.49
C ILE A 608 -1.77 -62.13 -0.35
N GLU A 609 -3.08 -62.26 -0.10
CA GLU A 609 -3.78 -61.64 1.02
C GLU A 609 -3.47 -62.36 2.36
N GLU A 610 -3.22 -61.60 3.43
CA GLU A 610 -3.51 -62.04 4.80
C GLU A 610 -4.22 -60.90 5.56
N GLU A 611 -5.20 -61.27 6.39
CA GLU A 611 -6.03 -60.32 7.14
C GLU A 611 -5.34 -59.85 8.44
N ARG A 612 -5.52 -58.57 8.82
CA ARG A 612 -6.30 -58.23 10.04
C ARG A 612 -6.53 -56.74 10.34
N GLN A 613 -7.82 -56.39 10.33
CA GLN A 613 -8.57 -55.76 11.43
C GLN A 613 -8.01 -54.54 12.21
N THR A 614 -8.68 -53.39 12.00
CA THR A 614 -9.05 -52.35 13.00
C THR A 614 -7.91 -51.49 13.59
N ARG A 615 -8.08 -50.19 13.84
CA ARG A 615 -9.25 -49.50 14.43
C ARG A 615 -9.41 -48.05 13.92
N SER A 616 -10.59 -47.48 14.18
CA SER A 616 -11.01 -46.12 13.87
C SER A 616 -10.16 -45.01 14.49
N GLU A 617 -9.95 -43.92 13.74
CA GLU A 617 -10.58 -42.63 14.03
C GLU A 617 -10.53 -41.71 12.80
N GLY A 618 -11.46 -40.76 12.68
CA GLY A 618 -11.58 -39.89 11.51
C GLY A 618 -11.67 -38.42 11.89
N LYS A 619 -11.04 -37.56 11.08
CA LYS A 619 -11.32 -36.12 11.06
C LYS A 619 -11.01 -35.51 9.69
N THR A 620 -11.95 -34.71 9.19
CA THR A 620 -11.85 -33.97 7.94
C THR A 620 -10.77 -32.91 8.02
N LYS A 621 -9.77 -33.00 7.15
CA LYS A 621 -8.79 -31.94 6.94
C LYS A 621 -9.29 -31.03 5.83
N LYS A 622 -9.94 -29.92 6.19
CA LYS A 622 -10.07 -28.78 5.26
C LYS A 622 -8.68 -28.20 5.06
N GLU A 623 -8.22 -28.14 3.83
CA GLU A 623 -7.06 -27.33 3.48
C GLU A 623 -7.46 -25.85 3.57
N LYS A 624 -6.69 -25.07 4.34
CA LYS A 624 -6.69 -23.62 4.24
C LYS A 624 -5.58 -23.24 3.26
N GLY A 625 -5.87 -22.36 2.32
CA GLY A 625 -4.86 -21.81 1.41
C GLY A 625 -3.76 -21.07 2.19
N THR A 626 -2.52 -21.16 1.70
CA THR A 626 -1.37 -20.45 2.25
C THR A 626 -1.24 -19.06 1.61
N GLY A 627 -2.16 -18.16 1.96
CA GLY A 627 -2.02 -16.73 1.66
C GLY A 627 -0.80 -16.12 2.39
N ARG A 628 -0.43 -14.90 1.98
CA ARG A 628 0.76 -14.11 2.38
C ARG A 628 1.07 -13.98 3.88
N GLN A 629 0.10 -14.29 4.75
CA GLN A 629 0.22 -14.22 6.22
C GLN A 629 0.19 -15.60 6.91
N GLY A 630 0.12 -16.69 6.15
CA GLY A 630 0.07 -18.06 6.68
C GLY A 630 1.40 -18.62 7.20
N SER A 631 2.53 -18.01 6.81
CA SER A 631 3.87 -18.38 7.25
C SER A 631 4.38 -17.39 8.30
N ARG A 632 4.51 -17.84 9.56
CA ARG A 632 5.19 -17.05 10.60
C ARG A 632 6.68 -16.98 10.27
N TYR A 633 7.16 -15.79 9.95
CA TYR A 633 8.56 -15.52 9.61
C TYR A 633 9.48 -15.84 10.80
N ASN A 634 10.17 -16.99 10.75
CA ASN A 634 11.27 -17.27 11.66
C ASN A 634 12.51 -16.48 11.21
N PHE A 635 13.00 -15.60 12.08
CA PHE A 635 14.35 -15.03 12.04
C PHE A 635 15.29 -15.81 12.99
#